data_AF-A0A2V6J928-F1
#
_entry.id   AF-A0A2V6J928-F1
#
_cell.length_a   1.000
_cell.length_b   1.000
_cell.length_c   1.000
_cell.angle_alpha   90.00
_cell.angle_beta   90.00
_cell.angle_gamma   90.00
#
_symmetry.space_group_name_H-M   'P 1'
#
loop_
_entity.id
_entity.type
_entity.pdbx_description
1 polymer ?
#
loop_
_entity_poly.entity_id
_entity_poly.type
_entity_poly.pdbx_seq_one_letter_code
_entity_poly.pdbx_strand_id
1 'polypeptide(L)'
;MIKGNERTQGNVVVTTVAVIFFLVWTWTSYARWADFQYRSFDLAYYVQAIWQLIHGRFDVSVENVPLLGNHVEPIVFLFAPLLAIFRHPMVFVAVQNAVLASMGPVGYSIARRLGFDNKRACLLGVAILLAPAAGYIALHEFHPEALTAPFLLLMLQARVTKSLGRHSLWFAAVLACKENMAPLLAVYCATFFILERDRTFAERCRWYVWPMSVAISWFVICTRVITPALNSGNIDYLGLYDRLGTSTGNILLNAFVRPQLIGQTLLESLTHGNLVWGILFPFLCLPLLRPRWILIATPILLQHLLSWRSSEWMIHLHYGAPLLALFWIASVEAIAAFDRRKLPPLLPRTVPWLMVVACVIAQFWLGLLSGIVSRNADWFEGGPERARKNGFIAQIPPTRSVVAPLPYLSHLAMRKKLYSLHYILKGLKTLSRSVYEPPPPTDFVLIDYRDPATFDPSAGFYHPTMKTVDGRIIPSSDRLLHDFLKRTTWTAESQDELTLLRNTGGAMTALTSKEPLSDAASVFAVGATQLLAIETGNKTVSPPQLLEIHLHWKFQVERDVFPWMLLRLSRDQNSALFVKGLCAPEVAEGTHFENWTVTTTGLLPGDYVLEALFLDNSKQAWSQTFGRGQPSNLLAPPVSLGHLKVEK
;
A
#
# COMPACT_ATOMS: atom_id res chain seq x y z
N MET A 1 -12.13 13.61 48.49
CA MET A 1 -12.88 13.83 47.23
C MET A 1 -12.04 14.43 46.09
N ILE A 2 -11.14 15.40 46.33
CA ILE A 2 -10.40 16.13 45.27
C ILE A 2 -9.46 15.23 44.43
N LYS A 3 -8.70 14.30 45.05
CA LYS A 3 -7.81 13.36 44.32
C LYS A 3 -8.54 12.34 43.42
N GLY A 4 -9.81 12.05 43.72
CA GLY A 4 -10.65 11.19 42.89
C GLY A 4 -11.03 11.89 41.59
N ASN A 5 -11.44 13.15 41.69
CA ASN A 5 -11.94 13.96 40.57
C ASN A 5 -10.88 14.26 39.50
N GLU A 6 -9.63 14.56 39.92
CA GLU A 6 -8.53 14.82 38.97
C GLU A 6 -8.11 13.58 38.17
N ARG A 7 -8.24 12.38 38.77
CA ARG A 7 -7.95 11.12 38.07
C ARG A 7 -8.96 10.86 36.97
N THR A 8 -10.23 11.19 37.22
CA THR A 8 -11.30 11.11 36.24
C THR A 8 -11.05 12.08 35.08
N GLN A 9 -10.66 13.32 35.37
CA GLN A 9 -10.43 14.35 34.33
C GLN A 9 -9.34 13.98 33.33
N GLY A 10 -8.15 13.57 33.80
CA GLY A 10 -7.06 13.18 32.89
C GLY A 10 -7.40 11.97 32.01
N ASN A 11 -8.12 10.99 32.57
CA ASN A 11 -8.60 9.83 31.83
C ASN A 11 -9.68 10.20 30.79
N VAL A 12 -10.57 11.13 31.13
CA VAL A 12 -11.61 11.63 30.20
C VAL A 12 -10.97 12.34 29.02
N VAL A 13 -9.97 13.20 29.25
CA VAL A 13 -9.27 13.92 28.16
C VAL A 13 -8.58 12.93 27.21
N VAL A 14 -7.77 12.00 27.72
CA VAL A 14 -7.05 11.05 26.85
C VAL A 14 -8.01 10.12 26.10
N THR A 15 -9.12 9.73 26.72
CA THR A 15 -10.16 8.91 26.07
C THR A 15 -10.88 9.72 24.98
N THR A 16 -11.15 11.00 25.22
CA THR A 16 -11.74 11.89 24.22
C THR A 16 -10.81 12.05 23.02
N VAL A 17 -9.51 12.27 23.25
CA VAL A 17 -8.51 12.33 22.18
C VAL A 17 -8.42 11.00 21.42
N ALA A 18 -8.51 9.86 22.11
CA ALA A 18 -8.55 8.54 21.47
C ALA A 18 -9.77 8.37 20.57
N VAL A 19 -10.96 8.81 21.00
CA VAL A 19 -12.18 8.78 20.19
C VAL A 19 -12.04 9.68 18.96
N ILE A 20 -11.51 10.90 19.13
CA ILE A 20 -11.26 11.81 18.01
C ILE A 20 -10.26 11.19 17.02
N PHE A 21 -9.16 10.61 17.51
CA PHE A 21 -8.19 9.90 16.69
C PHE A 21 -8.88 8.77 15.89
N PHE A 22 -9.65 7.91 16.56
CA PHE A 22 -10.39 6.84 15.89
C PHE A 22 -11.30 7.37 14.78
N LEU A 23 -12.11 8.39 15.06
CA LEU A 23 -13.08 8.93 14.10
C LEU A 23 -12.40 9.59 12.90
N VAL A 24 -11.42 10.49 13.14
CA VAL A 24 -10.73 11.23 12.08
C VAL A 24 -9.96 10.30 11.17
N TRP A 25 -9.19 9.36 11.73
CA TRP A 25 -8.39 8.45 10.92
C TRP A 25 -9.22 7.40 10.21
N THR A 26 -10.28 6.88 10.83
CA THR A 26 -11.18 5.94 10.16
C THR A 26 -11.94 6.61 9.01
N TRP A 27 -12.44 7.83 9.23
CA TRP A 27 -13.06 8.62 8.17
C TRP A 27 -12.08 8.90 7.03
N THR A 28 -10.86 9.36 7.33
CA THR A 28 -9.86 9.65 6.30
C THR A 28 -9.47 8.39 5.53
N SER A 29 -9.27 7.26 6.21
CA SER A 29 -8.99 5.98 5.57
C SER A 29 -10.15 5.50 4.70
N TYR A 30 -11.41 5.72 5.12
CA TYR A 30 -12.60 5.45 4.32
C TYR A 30 -12.68 6.35 3.09
N ALA A 31 -12.44 7.65 3.24
CA ALA A 31 -12.46 8.60 2.14
C ALA A 31 -11.43 8.20 1.06
N ARG A 32 -10.20 7.88 1.48
CA ARG A 32 -9.15 7.37 0.59
C ARG A 32 -9.55 6.06 -0.11
N TRP A 33 -10.19 5.13 0.59
CA TRP A 33 -10.66 3.88 0.00
C TRP A 33 -11.76 4.14 -1.04
N ALA A 34 -12.76 4.95 -0.71
CA ALA A 34 -13.88 5.31 -1.58
C ALA A 34 -13.44 6.12 -2.81
N ASP A 35 -12.35 6.91 -2.70
CA ASP A 35 -11.70 7.65 -3.79
C ASP A 35 -10.66 6.82 -4.57
N PHE A 36 -10.58 5.51 -4.36
CA PHE A 36 -9.63 4.64 -5.08
C PHE A 36 -8.17 5.09 -4.90
N GLN A 37 -7.79 5.44 -3.67
CA GLN A 37 -6.43 5.92 -3.32
C GLN A 37 -5.61 4.91 -2.52
N TYR A 38 -6.12 3.68 -2.41
CA TYR A 38 -5.39 2.53 -1.88
C TYR A 38 -4.48 2.04 -3.00
N ARG A 39 -3.18 1.89 -2.70
CA ARG A 39 -2.14 1.67 -3.72
C ARG A 39 -1.35 0.39 -3.46
N SER A 40 -1.86 -0.46 -2.57
CA SER A 40 -1.31 -1.79 -2.30
C SER A 40 -2.36 -2.87 -2.57
N PHE A 41 -1.93 -4.11 -2.44
CA PHE A 41 -2.79 -5.29 -2.47
C PHE A 41 -3.18 -5.77 -1.06
N ASP A 42 -2.62 -5.19 0.01
CA ASP A 42 -2.68 -5.75 1.36
C ASP A 42 -4.11 -5.87 1.90
N LEU A 43 -4.91 -4.79 1.86
CA LEU A 43 -6.30 -4.88 2.32
C LEU A 43 -7.09 -5.92 1.51
N ALA A 44 -6.87 -5.96 0.19
CA ALA A 44 -7.55 -6.91 -0.68
C ALA A 44 -7.14 -8.36 -0.38
N TYR A 45 -5.86 -8.61 -0.11
CA TYR A 45 -5.33 -9.91 0.25
C TYR A 45 -6.00 -10.43 1.54
N TYR A 46 -6.01 -9.65 2.63
CA TYR A 46 -6.63 -10.12 3.88
C TYR A 46 -8.15 -10.27 3.76
N VAL A 47 -8.84 -9.35 3.08
CA VAL A 47 -10.29 -9.45 2.87
C VAL A 47 -10.63 -10.68 2.04
N GLN A 48 -9.89 -10.94 0.95
CA GLN A 48 -10.11 -12.14 0.14
C GLN A 48 -9.78 -13.40 0.94
N ALA A 49 -8.67 -13.43 1.68
CA ALA A 49 -8.26 -14.58 2.47
C ALA A 49 -9.33 -14.98 3.50
N ILE A 50 -9.85 -14.01 4.25
CA ILE A 50 -10.89 -14.25 5.24
C ILE A 50 -12.23 -14.57 4.57
N TRP A 51 -12.56 -13.95 3.44
CA TRP A 51 -13.74 -14.31 2.64
C TRP A 51 -13.68 -15.77 2.20
N GLN A 52 -12.54 -16.23 1.71
CA GLN A 52 -12.34 -17.62 1.28
C GLN A 52 -12.47 -18.57 2.48
N LEU A 53 -11.84 -18.23 3.62
CA LEU A 53 -11.89 -19.01 4.85
C LEU A 53 -13.33 -19.23 5.33
N ILE A 54 -14.15 -18.17 5.39
CA ILE A 54 -15.55 -18.25 5.81
C ILE A 54 -16.37 -19.19 4.90
N HIS A 55 -15.94 -19.38 3.66
CA HIS A 55 -16.56 -20.29 2.70
C HIS A 55 -15.81 -21.62 2.53
N GLY A 56 -14.98 -22.01 3.51
CA GLY A 56 -14.29 -23.31 3.53
C GLY A 56 -13.17 -23.45 2.51
N ARG A 57 -12.57 -22.35 2.05
CA ARG A 57 -11.45 -22.33 1.09
C ARG A 57 -10.24 -21.64 1.69
N PHE A 58 -9.05 -22.04 1.27
CA PHE A 58 -7.80 -21.48 1.80
C PHE A 58 -6.98 -20.69 0.75
N ASP A 59 -7.33 -20.82 -0.54
CA ASP A 59 -6.62 -20.20 -1.65
C ASP A 59 -6.95 -18.71 -1.80
N VAL A 60 -5.91 -17.87 -1.92
CA VAL A 60 -6.01 -16.43 -2.19
C VAL A 60 -5.35 -16.13 -3.53
N SER A 61 -6.12 -15.61 -4.47
CA SER A 61 -5.65 -15.41 -5.85
C SER A 61 -4.96 -14.06 -6.07
N VAL A 62 -5.16 -13.09 -5.16
CA VAL A 62 -4.53 -11.75 -5.25
C VAL A 62 -3.01 -11.87 -5.29
N GLU A 63 -2.42 -12.65 -4.37
CA GLU A 63 -0.98 -12.90 -4.26
C GLU A 63 -0.57 -14.33 -4.69
N ASN A 64 -1.53 -15.15 -5.09
CA ASN A 64 -1.32 -16.57 -5.42
C ASN A 64 -0.62 -17.36 -4.28
N VAL A 65 -0.92 -17.02 -3.03
CA VAL A 65 -0.51 -17.77 -1.84
C VAL A 65 -1.72 -17.91 -0.91
N PRO A 66 -1.90 -19.04 -0.22
CA PRO A 66 -2.97 -19.18 0.76
C PRO A 66 -2.79 -18.20 1.93
N LEU A 67 -3.82 -18.10 2.78
CA LEU A 67 -3.71 -17.38 4.06
C LEU A 67 -2.51 -17.93 4.86
N LEU A 68 -1.73 -17.03 5.46
CA LEU A 68 -0.43 -17.30 6.10
C LEU A 68 0.76 -17.62 5.15
N GLY A 69 0.52 -17.70 3.83
CA GLY A 69 1.57 -17.92 2.84
C GLY A 69 2.38 -16.66 2.51
N ASN A 70 1.78 -15.48 2.64
CA ASN A 70 2.48 -14.20 2.51
C ASN A 70 3.35 -13.92 3.75
N HIS A 71 2.69 -13.68 4.88
CA HIS A 71 3.29 -13.57 6.20
C HIS A 71 2.55 -14.51 7.16
N VAL A 72 3.24 -14.98 8.20
CA VAL A 72 2.62 -15.84 9.21
C VAL A 72 2.01 -14.96 10.30
N GLU A 73 0.75 -14.61 10.10
CA GLU A 73 0.02 -13.64 10.93
C GLU A 73 -1.30 -14.23 11.47
N PRO A 74 -1.29 -15.23 12.37
CA PRO A 74 -2.49 -15.89 12.88
C PRO A 74 -3.56 -14.96 13.47
N ILE A 75 -3.20 -13.75 13.89
CA ILE A 75 -4.17 -12.78 14.45
C ILE A 75 -5.32 -12.47 13.47
N VAL A 76 -5.10 -12.60 12.15
CA VAL A 76 -6.10 -12.32 11.12
C VAL A 76 -7.33 -13.21 11.20
N PHE A 77 -7.21 -14.42 11.77
CA PHE A 77 -8.37 -15.32 11.95
C PHE A 77 -9.48 -14.69 12.80
N LEU A 78 -9.14 -13.76 13.70
CA LEU A 78 -10.12 -13.05 14.52
C LEU A 78 -11.04 -12.11 13.69
N PHE A 79 -10.68 -11.80 12.45
CA PHE A 79 -11.49 -10.99 11.55
C PHE A 79 -12.57 -11.79 10.81
N ALA A 80 -12.53 -13.13 10.84
CA ALA A 80 -13.54 -13.97 10.21
C ALA A 80 -14.98 -13.70 10.69
N PRO A 81 -15.30 -13.70 12.00
CA PRO A 81 -16.65 -13.36 12.44
C PRO A 81 -17.05 -11.93 12.08
N LEU A 82 -16.11 -10.99 12.09
CA LEU A 82 -16.38 -9.58 11.75
C LEU A 82 -16.74 -9.43 10.27
N LEU A 83 -15.97 -10.04 9.37
CA LEU A 83 -16.27 -10.00 7.95
C LEU A 83 -17.59 -10.73 7.62
N ALA A 84 -17.91 -11.82 8.32
CA ALA A 84 -19.17 -12.55 8.12
C ALA A 84 -20.40 -11.69 8.44
N ILE A 85 -20.32 -10.86 9.49
CA ILE A 85 -21.41 -9.98 9.95
C ILE A 85 -21.49 -8.72 9.08
N PHE A 86 -20.39 -7.98 8.94
CA PHE A 86 -20.41 -6.63 8.36
C PHE A 86 -20.22 -6.62 6.83
N ARG A 87 -19.61 -7.65 6.26
CA ARG A 87 -19.41 -7.83 4.80
C ARG A 87 -18.86 -6.58 4.09
N HIS A 88 -17.86 -5.95 4.68
CA HIS A 88 -17.24 -4.75 4.11
C HIS A 88 -15.72 -4.73 4.39
N PRO A 89 -14.85 -4.40 3.41
CA PRO A 89 -13.40 -4.42 3.58
C PRO A 89 -12.91 -3.47 4.69
N MET A 90 -13.49 -2.27 4.77
CA MET A 90 -13.08 -1.25 5.76
C MET A 90 -13.31 -1.62 7.23
N VAL A 91 -14.02 -2.71 7.53
CA VAL A 91 -14.13 -3.25 8.90
C VAL A 91 -12.75 -3.57 9.47
N PHE A 92 -11.84 -4.06 8.62
CA PHE A 92 -10.48 -4.39 9.02
C PHE A 92 -9.71 -3.14 9.49
N VAL A 93 -9.78 -2.07 8.70
CA VAL A 93 -9.14 -0.78 8.98
C VAL A 93 -9.78 -0.10 10.21
N ALA A 94 -11.11 -0.16 10.35
CA ALA A 94 -11.80 0.41 11.51
C ALA A 94 -11.36 -0.29 12.82
N VAL A 95 -11.26 -1.62 12.82
CA VAL A 95 -10.77 -2.37 14.00
C VAL A 95 -9.31 -2.04 14.29
N GLN A 96 -8.44 -1.99 13.27
CA GLN A 96 -7.05 -1.54 13.42
C GLN A 96 -6.98 -0.16 14.08
N ASN A 97 -7.75 0.80 13.59
CA ASN A 97 -7.75 2.17 14.12
C ASN A 97 -8.33 2.26 15.54
N ALA A 98 -9.32 1.44 15.88
CA ALA A 98 -9.83 1.35 17.25
C ALA A 98 -8.78 0.80 18.22
N VAL A 99 -8.04 -0.23 17.79
CA VAL A 99 -6.95 -0.83 18.58
C VAL A 99 -5.77 0.15 18.71
N LEU A 100 -5.42 0.91 17.66
CA LEU A 100 -4.43 1.99 17.73
C LEU A 100 -4.87 3.13 18.66
N ALA A 101 -6.14 3.55 18.61
CA ALA A 101 -6.67 4.58 19.50
C ALA A 101 -6.53 4.22 20.99
N SER A 102 -6.60 2.91 21.31
CA SER A 102 -6.40 2.43 22.69
C SER A 102 -5.01 2.72 23.27
N MET A 103 -4.00 3.01 22.43
CA MET A 103 -2.65 3.37 22.88
C MET A 103 -2.64 4.55 23.84
N GLY A 104 -3.53 5.54 23.65
CA GLY A 104 -3.59 6.72 24.51
C GLY A 104 -3.97 6.38 25.96
N PRO A 105 -5.16 5.79 26.20
CA PRO A 105 -5.57 5.33 27.54
C PRO A 105 -4.61 4.31 28.16
N VAL A 106 -4.06 3.38 27.37
CA VAL A 106 -3.06 2.41 27.85
C VAL A 106 -1.78 3.13 28.29
N GLY A 107 -1.29 4.07 27.49
CA GLY A 107 -0.13 4.91 27.78
C GLY A 107 -0.31 5.78 29.02
N TYR A 108 -1.48 6.41 29.17
CA TYR A 108 -1.87 7.12 30.40
C TYR A 108 -1.76 6.21 31.63
N SER A 109 -2.33 5.01 31.55
CA SER A 109 -2.29 4.03 32.64
C SER A 109 -0.85 3.58 32.98
N ILE A 110 0.00 3.36 31.98
CA ILE A 110 1.42 3.04 32.19
C ILE A 110 2.12 4.21 32.90
N ALA A 111 1.97 5.45 32.41
CA ALA A 111 2.58 6.62 33.01
C ALA A 111 2.12 6.82 34.47
N ARG A 112 0.82 6.67 34.76
CA ARG A 112 0.31 6.74 36.15
C ARG A 112 1.00 5.72 37.07
N ARG A 113 1.27 4.51 36.57
CA ARG A 113 1.95 3.44 37.34
C ARG A 113 3.44 3.68 37.50
N LEU A 114 4.05 4.46 36.61
CA LEU A 114 5.45 4.88 36.71
C LEU A 114 5.65 6.08 37.64
N GLY A 115 4.58 6.60 38.26
CA GLY A 115 4.64 7.64 39.30
C GLY A 115 4.32 9.04 38.80
N PHE A 116 3.91 9.20 37.54
CA PHE A 116 3.50 10.50 37.02
C PHE A 116 2.15 10.95 37.60
N ASP A 117 2.01 12.26 37.80
CA ASP A 117 0.72 12.87 38.12
C ASP A 117 -0.25 12.81 36.93
N ASN A 118 -1.50 13.23 37.18
CA ASN A 118 -2.57 13.20 36.20
C ASN A 118 -2.25 13.94 34.90
N LYS A 119 -1.69 15.15 35.02
CA LYS A 119 -1.45 16.03 33.88
C LYS A 119 -0.35 15.44 33.01
N ARG A 120 0.79 15.06 33.60
CA ARG A 120 1.91 14.45 32.87
C ARG A 120 1.55 13.12 32.25
N ALA A 121 0.82 12.25 32.97
CA ALA A 121 0.35 11.00 32.38
C ALA A 121 -0.61 11.22 31.21
N CYS A 122 -1.49 12.23 31.29
CA CYS A 122 -2.38 12.61 30.20
C CYS A 122 -1.58 13.08 28.98
N LEU A 123 -0.61 13.99 29.16
CA LEU A 123 0.24 14.49 28.08
C LEU A 123 1.00 13.35 27.39
N LEU A 124 1.57 12.41 28.15
CA LEU A 124 2.30 11.26 27.60
C LEU A 124 1.38 10.30 26.84
N GLY A 125 0.15 10.08 27.32
CA GLY A 125 -0.87 9.29 26.62
C GLY A 125 -1.40 9.98 25.36
N VAL A 126 -1.49 11.32 25.35
CA VAL A 126 -1.85 12.09 24.15
C VAL A 126 -0.70 12.07 23.13
N ALA A 127 0.55 12.21 23.58
CA ALA A 127 1.71 12.27 22.70
C ALA A 127 1.89 11.02 21.81
N ILE A 128 1.57 9.82 22.30
CA ILE A 128 1.67 8.61 21.45
C ILE A 128 0.64 8.60 20.30
N LEU A 129 -0.56 9.15 20.53
CA LEU A 129 -1.58 9.27 19.49
C LEU A 129 -1.26 10.39 18.50
N LEU A 130 -0.65 11.48 18.98
CA LEU A 130 -0.21 12.60 18.14
C LEU A 130 1.12 12.34 17.42
N ALA A 131 1.83 11.25 17.73
CA ALA A 131 3.04 10.89 17.01
C ALA A 131 2.70 10.61 15.53
N PRO A 132 3.39 11.22 14.56
CA PRO A 132 3.10 11.04 13.13
C PRO A 132 3.08 9.57 12.68
N ALA A 133 3.94 8.73 13.26
CA ALA A 133 3.92 7.28 13.01
C ALA A 133 2.55 6.67 13.31
N ALA A 134 1.90 7.01 14.44
CA ALA A 134 0.58 6.48 14.79
C ALA A 134 -0.44 6.80 13.70
N GLY A 135 -0.38 8.04 13.18
CA GLY A 135 -1.30 8.46 12.14
C GLY A 135 -1.02 7.85 10.77
N TYR A 136 0.25 7.70 10.38
CA TYR A 136 0.60 7.01 9.13
C TYR A 136 0.22 5.52 9.15
N ILE A 137 0.46 4.84 10.28
CA ILE A 137 0.02 3.45 10.47
C ILE A 137 -1.51 3.35 10.35
N ALA A 138 -2.26 4.28 10.94
CA ALA A 138 -3.72 4.29 10.89
C ALA A 138 -4.32 4.65 9.50
N LEU A 139 -3.59 5.46 8.72
CA LEU A 139 -3.97 5.82 7.34
C LEU A 139 -3.55 4.78 6.31
N HIS A 140 -2.62 3.91 6.65
CA HIS A 140 -2.21 2.82 5.79
C HIS A 140 -3.29 1.73 5.74
N GLU A 141 -3.25 0.91 4.70
CA GLU A 141 -4.17 -0.22 4.54
C GLU A 141 -4.06 -1.19 5.74
N PHE A 142 -5.05 -2.07 5.91
CA PHE A 142 -5.03 -3.01 7.03
C PHE A 142 -3.79 -3.90 6.99
N HIS A 143 -3.07 -3.94 8.11
CA HIS A 143 -1.89 -4.78 8.33
C HIS A 143 -1.87 -5.30 9.77
N PRO A 144 -1.74 -6.61 9.98
CA PRO A 144 -1.60 -7.20 11.32
C PRO A 144 -0.46 -6.60 12.16
N GLU A 145 0.63 -6.18 11.50
CA GLU A 145 1.76 -5.51 12.12
C GLU A 145 1.37 -4.18 12.82
N ALA A 146 0.34 -3.48 12.36
CA ALA A 146 -0.15 -2.26 13.02
C ALA A 146 -0.62 -2.52 14.47
N LEU A 147 -1.13 -3.73 14.74
CA LEU A 147 -1.62 -4.14 16.06
C LEU A 147 -0.48 -4.39 17.07
N THR A 148 0.77 -4.51 16.59
CA THR A 148 1.93 -4.77 17.45
C THR A 148 2.17 -3.63 18.44
N ALA A 149 2.00 -2.37 18.04
CA ALA A 149 2.22 -1.22 18.91
C ALA A 149 1.31 -1.24 20.15
N PRO A 150 -0.03 -1.31 20.01
CA PRO A 150 -0.93 -1.38 21.16
C PRO A 150 -0.76 -2.67 21.98
N PHE A 151 -0.51 -3.82 21.35
CA PHE A 151 -0.28 -5.07 22.08
C PHE A 151 1.04 -5.07 22.87
N LEU A 152 2.10 -4.47 22.32
CA LEU A 152 3.34 -4.22 23.06
C LEU A 152 3.10 -3.31 24.26
N LEU A 153 2.32 -2.22 24.12
CA LEU A 153 1.97 -1.38 25.27
C LEU A 153 1.17 -2.14 26.33
N LEU A 154 0.21 -2.97 25.94
CA LEU A 154 -0.55 -3.80 26.87
C LEU A 154 0.33 -4.85 27.56
N MET A 155 1.27 -5.46 26.84
CA MET A 155 2.30 -6.35 27.40
C MET A 155 3.18 -5.60 28.42
N LEU A 156 3.62 -4.38 28.10
CA LEU A 156 4.42 -3.54 28.98
C LEU A 156 3.64 -3.07 30.21
N GLN A 157 2.37 -2.72 30.03
CA GLN A 157 1.46 -2.41 31.13
C GLN A 157 1.34 -3.61 32.06
N ALA A 158 1.13 -4.83 31.52
CA ALA A 158 1.06 -6.05 32.30
C ALA A 158 2.35 -6.29 33.10
N ARG A 159 3.52 -6.08 32.48
CA ARG A 159 4.82 -6.14 33.18
C ARG A 159 4.92 -5.13 34.32
N VAL A 160 4.56 -3.86 34.11
CA VAL A 160 4.57 -2.83 35.17
C VAL A 160 3.59 -3.18 36.30
N THR A 161 2.48 -3.84 35.99
CA THR A 161 1.53 -4.35 37.00
C THR A 161 1.93 -5.69 37.64
N LYS A 162 3.06 -6.27 37.24
CA LYS A 162 3.52 -7.61 37.65
C LYS A 162 2.49 -8.73 37.38
N SER A 163 1.62 -8.56 36.38
CA SER A 163 0.62 -9.56 35.99
C SER A 163 1.18 -10.49 34.92
N LEU A 164 1.67 -11.66 35.32
CA LEU A 164 2.27 -12.64 34.41
C LEU A 164 1.26 -13.13 33.35
N GLY A 165 0.05 -13.49 33.75
CA GLY A 165 -0.96 -14.01 32.80
C GLY A 165 -1.32 -13.00 31.70
N ARG A 166 -1.48 -11.72 32.05
CA ARG A 166 -1.72 -10.66 31.05
C ARG A 166 -0.49 -10.43 30.18
N HIS A 167 0.71 -10.50 30.75
CA HIS A 167 1.95 -10.38 29.99
C HIS A 167 2.06 -11.50 28.96
N SER A 168 1.84 -12.75 29.36
CA SER A 168 1.87 -13.91 28.46
C SER A 168 0.79 -13.84 27.37
N LEU A 169 -0.42 -13.37 27.69
CA LEU A 169 -1.49 -13.16 26.70
C LEU A 169 -1.06 -12.16 25.61
N TRP A 170 -0.59 -10.98 26.00
CA TRP A 170 -0.19 -9.95 25.04
C TRP A 170 1.12 -10.28 24.33
N PHE A 171 2.01 -11.04 24.96
CA PHE A 171 3.20 -11.61 24.31
C PHE A 171 2.80 -12.55 23.16
N ALA A 172 1.85 -13.45 23.40
CA ALA A 172 1.31 -14.33 22.36
C ALA A 172 0.57 -13.54 21.27
N ALA A 173 -0.18 -12.49 21.63
CA ALA A 173 -0.83 -11.62 20.66
C ALA A 173 0.17 -10.90 19.74
N VAL A 174 1.30 -10.42 20.27
CA VAL A 174 2.38 -9.83 19.47
C VAL A 174 3.03 -10.86 18.54
N LEU A 175 3.28 -12.09 19.02
CA LEU A 175 3.79 -13.18 18.15
C LEU A 175 2.81 -13.55 17.02
N ALA A 176 1.50 -13.44 17.27
CA ALA A 176 0.47 -13.72 16.29
C ALA A 176 0.31 -12.60 15.25
N CYS A 177 0.87 -11.41 15.49
CA CYS A 177 0.80 -10.29 14.54
C CYS A 177 1.68 -10.51 13.32
N LYS A 178 2.90 -11.05 13.47
CA LYS A 178 3.85 -11.28 12.38
C LYS A 178 5.05 -12.09 12.85
N GLU A 179 5.62 -12.93 12.00
CA GLU A 179 6.74 -13.81 12.33
C GLU A 179 8.00 -13.05 12.79
N ASN A 180 8.23 -11.85 12.26
CA ASN A 180 9.39 -11.02 12.60
C ASN A 180 9.31 -10.38 14.01
N MET A 181 8.16 -10.48 14.68
CA MET A 181 8.04 -10.06 16.08
C MET A 181 8.77 -11.01 17.04
N ALA A 182 9.00 -12.26 16.64
CA ALA A 182 9.66 -13.24 17.48
C ALA A 182 11.11 -12.88 17.84
N PRO A 183 12.00 -12.49 16.89
CA PRO A 183 13.32 -11.95 17.21
C PRO A 183 13.29 -10.75 18.17
N LEU A 184 12.38 -9.80 17.97
CA LEU A 184 12.21 -8.64 18.86
C LEU A 184 11.86 -9.08 20.29
N LEU A 185 10.90 -10.02 20.43
CA LEU A 185 10.49 -10.53 21.72
C LEU A 185 11.56 -11.40 22.41
N ALA A 186 12.37 -12.13 21.64
CA ALA A 186 13.51 -12.86 22.18
C ALA A 186 14.55 -11.88 22.77
N VAL A 187 14.87 -10.78 22.07
CA VAL A 187 15.78 -9.75 22.59
C VAL A 187 15.18 -9.02 23.80
N TYR A 188 13.87 -8.76 23.80
CA TYR A 188 13.15 -8.25 24.97
C TYR A 188 13.34 -9.16 26.19
N CYS A 189 13.11 -10.46 26.05
CA CYS A 189 13.26 -11.42 27.14
C CYS A 189 14.71 -11.50 27.63
N ALA A 190 15.69 -11.59 26.72
CA ALA A 190 17.11 -11.60 27.09
C ALA A 190 17.51 -10.33 27.86
N THR A 191 17.06 -9.16 27.37
CA THR A 191 17.33 -7.86 28.00
C THR A 191 16.78 -7.80 29.42
N PHE A 192 15.50 -8.14 29.62
CA PHE A 192 14.88 -8.06 30.95
C PHE A 192 15.28 -9.19 31.90
N PHE A 193 15.68 -10.35 31.38
CA PHE A 193 16.30 -11.41 32.20
C PHE A 193 17.58 -10.92 32.90
N ILE A 194 18.40 -10.12 32.20
CA ILE A 194 19.66 -9.57 32.73
C ILE A 194 19.38 -8.40 33.70
N LEU A 195 18.39 -7.56 33.40
CA LEU A 195 18.11 -6.33 34.13
C LEU A 195 17.30 -6.53 35.43
N GLU A 196 16.35 -7.47 35.46
CA GLU A 196 15.48 -7.70 36.63
C GLU A 196 16.05 -8.73 37.61
N ARG A 197 17.22 -8.42 38.16
CA ARG A 197 17.93 -9.29 39.13
C ARG A 197 17.29 -9.35 40.50
N ASP A 198 16.37 -8.44 40.79
CA ASP A 198 15.58 -8.38 42.02
C ASP A 198 14.56 -9.52 42.14
N ARG A 199 14.21 -10.17 41.02
CA ARG A 199 13.36 -11.36 41.00
C ARG A 199 14.14 -12.63 41.29
N THR A 200 13.46 -13.60 41.90
CA THR A 200 14.00 -14.96 42.05
C THR A 200 14.29 -15.58 40.69
N PHE A 201 15.24 -16.51 40.62
CA PHE A 201 15.58 -17.19 39.37
C PHE A 201 14.35 -17.85 38.71
N ALA A 202 13.53 -18.54 39.52
CA ALA A 202 12.28 -19.17 39.06
C ALA A 202 11.29 -18.16 38.46
N GLU A 203 11.14 -16.98 39.05
CA GLU A 203 10.31 -15.93 38.48
C GLU A 203 10.89 -15.41 37.16
N ARG A 204 12.21 -15.16 37.09
CA ARG A 204 12.85 -14.74 35.83
C ARG A 204 12.67 -15.78 34.73
N CYS A 205 12.72 -17.07 35.06
CA CYS A 205 12.43 -18.13 34.10
C CYS A 205 11.01 -18.03 33.54
N ARG A 206 10.02 -17.83 34.42
CA ARG A 206 8.61 -17.68 34.02
C ARG A 206 8.34 -16.43 33.18
N TRP A 207 9.00 -15.31 33.51
CA TRP A 207 8.81 -14.05 32.82
C TRP A 207 9.58 -13.95 31.49
N TYR A 208 10.74 -14.59 31.38
CA TYR A 208 11.67 -14.33 30.29
C TYR A 208 12.23 -15.57 29.62
N VAL A 209 12.65 -16.61 30.36
CA VAL A 209 13.23 -17.81 29.72
C VAL A 209 12.18 -18.57 28.92
N TRP A 210 11.03 -18.90 29.52
CA TRP A 210 9.98 -19.63 28.80
C TRP A 210 9.39 -18.84 27.64
N PRO A 211 9.03 -17.55 27.78
CA PRO A 211 8.58 -16.76 26.65
C PRO A 211 9.64 -16.62 25.55
N MET A 212 10.93 -16.51 25.90
CA MET A 212 12.03 -16.51 24.91
C MET A 212 12.10 -17.81 24.13
N SER A 213 12.03 -18.96 24.82
CA SER A 213 11.98 -20.28 24.17
C SER A 213 10.78 -20.39 23.23
N VAL A 214 9.62 -19.89 23.63
CA VAL A 214 8.42 -19.85 22.78
C VAL A 214 8.64 -18.97 21.55
N ALA A 215 9.18 -17.76 21.71
CA ALA A 215 9.45 -16.86 20.59
C ALA A 215 10.46 -17.47 19.59
N ILE A 216 11.56 -18.03 20.07
CA ILE A 216 12.57 -18.69 19.21
C ILE A 216 11.94 -19.89 18.48
N SER A 217 11.20 -20.73 19.19
CA SER A 217 10.53 -21.89 18.60
C SER A 217 9.50 -21.47 17.55
N TRP A 218 8.72 -20.42 17.83
CA TRP A 218 7.76 -19.85 16.89
C TRP A 218 8.45 -19.35 15.62
N PHE A 219 9.55 -18.60 15.74
CA PHE A 219 10.31 -18.13 14.58
C PHE A 219 10.83 -19.29 13.72
N VAL A 220 11.34 -20.36 14.35
CA VAL A 220 11.79 -21.57 13.65
C VAL A 220 10.61 -22.25 12.95
N ILE A 221 9.46 -22.39 13.62
CA ILE A 221 8.25 -22.99 13.02
C ILE A 221 7.77 -22.16 11.83
N CYS A 222 7.67 -20.83 11.96
CA CYS A 222 7.28 -19.96 10.86
C CYS A 222 8.20 -20.15 9.65
N THR A 223 9.51 -20.01 9.86
CA THR A 223 10.49 -19.99 8.76
C THR A 223 10.82 -21.37 8.17
N ARG A 224 10.75 -22.44 8.96
CA ARG A 224 11.14 -23.80 8.53
C ARG A 224 9.98 -24.73 8.23
N VAL A 225 8.77 -24.40 8.68
CA VAL A 225 7.59 -25.27 8.51
C VAL A 225 6.48 -24.53 7.78
N ILE A 226 5.98 -23.41 8.32
CA ILE A 226 4.78 -22.75 7.80
C ILE A 226 5.06 -22.10 6.44
N THR A 227 6.05 -21.22 6.35
CA THR A 227 6.38 -20.51 5.11
C THR A 227 6.74 -21.49 3.97
N PRO A 228 7.62 -22.49 4.16
CA PRO A 228 7.90 -23.46 3.09
C PRO A 228 6.70 -24.30 2.65
N ALA A 229 5.77 -24.60 3.57
CA ALA A 229 4.57 -25.38 3.25
C ALA A 229 3.51 -24.56 2.49
N LEU A 230 3.44 -23.25 2.75
CA LEU A 230 2.37 -22.37 2.23
C LEU A 230 2.83 -21.46 1.09
N ASN A 231 4.12 -21.17 0.97
CA ASN A 231 4.69 -20.33 -0.09
C ASN A 231 5.60 -21.17 -0.97
N SER A 232 5.07 -21.64 -2.10
CA SER A 232 5.80 -22.43 -3.10
C SER A 232 6.73 -21.58 -3.98
N GLY A 233 7.35 -20.54 -3.43
CA GLY A 233 8.23 -19.60 -4.15
C GLY A 233 7.48 -18.53 -4.94
N ASN A 234 6.27 -18.16 -4.52
CA ASN A 234 5.53 -17.04 -5.10
C ASN A 234 5.98 -15.68 -4.56
N ILE A 235 6.54 -15.65 -3.35
CA ILE A 235 7.01 -14.44 -2.69
C ILE A 235 8.40 -14.69 -2.10
N ASP A 236 9.37 -13.83 -2.43
CA ASP A 236 10.76 -13.96 -2.00
C ASP A 236 11.23 -12.75 -1.17
N TYR A 237 11.03 -12.81 0.15
CA TYR A 237 11.46 -11.75 1.06
C TYR A 237 12.98 -11.61 1.18
N LEU A 238 13.76 -12.64 0.82
CA LEU A 238 15.22 -12.53 0.85
C LEU A 238 15.71 -11.56 -0.22
N GLY A 239 14.96 -11.44 -1.33
CA GLY A 239 15.21 -10.48 -2.41
C GLY A 239 15.31 -9.02 -1.96
N LEU A 240 14.74 -8.65 -0.80
CA LEU A 240 14.89 -7.32 -0.20
C LEU A 240 16.34 -7.01 0.23
N TYR A 241 17.16 -8.04 0.39
CA TYR A 241 18.54 -7.94 0.87
C TYR A 241 19.57 -8.37 -0.19
N ASP A 242 19.18 -8.44 -1.47
CA ASP A 242 20.05 -8.84 -2.58
C ASP A 242 21.37 -8.04 -2.65
N ARG A 243 21.35 -6.77 -2.21
CA ARG A 243 22.55 -5.92 -2.11
C ARG A 243 23.56 -6.38 -1.05
N LEU A 244 23.13 -7.21 -0.09
CA LEU A 244 23.93 -7.70 1.03
C LEU A 244 24.47 -9.12 0.81
N GLY A 245 23.88 -9.88 -0.10
CA GLY A 245 24.27 -11.26 -0.41
C GLY A 245 23.13 -12.04 -1.05
N THR A 246 23.47 -13.18 -1.65
CA THR A 246 22.53 -14.04 -2.40
C THR A 246 21.85 -15.12 -1.55
N SER A 247 22.22 -15.24 -0.28
CA SER A 247 21.64 -16.20 0.66
C SER A 247 21.76 -15.68 2.10
N THR A 248 20.94 -16.19 3.03
CA THR A 248 21.04 -15.82 4.46
C THR A 248 22.45 -16.07 5.01
N GLY A 249 23.08 -17.19 4.67
CA GLY A 249 24.45 -17.49 5.08
C GLY A 249 25.48 -16.52 4.49
N ASN A 250 25.29 -16.11 3.23
CA ASN A 250 26.16 -15.13 2.59
C ASN A 250 26.03 -13.73 3.19
N ILE A 251 24.80 -13.30 3.53
CA ILE A 251 24.55 -12.03 4.21
C ILE A 251 25.24 -12.03 5.59
N LEU A 252 25.10 -13.11 6.36
CA LEU A 252 25.78 -13.23 7.66
C LEU A 252 27.30 -13.22 7.53
N LEU A 253 27.86 -13.91 6.53
CA LEU A 253 29.30 -13.88 6.26
C LEU A 253 29.77 -12.48 5.86
N ASN A 254 29.04 -11.79 4.97
CA ASN A 254 29.37 -10.45 4.50
C ASN A 254 29.29 -9.41 5.64
N ALA A 255 28.48 -9.63 6.67
CA ALA A 255 28.49 -8.77 7.85
C ALA A 255 29.86 -8.72 8.54
N PHE A 256 30.67 -9.79 8.44
CA PHE A 256 32.03 -9.86 9.00
C PHE A 256 33.12 -9.60 7.97
N VAL A 257 33.00 -10.15 6.76
CA VAL A 257 34.03 -10.05 5.71
C VAL A 257 33.93 -8.72 4.94
N ARG A 258 32.74 -8.14 4.85
CA ARG A 258 32.45 -6.89 4.13
C ARG A 258 31.57 -5.94 4.96
N PRO A 259 31.97 -5.56 6.18
CA PRO A 259 31.17 -4.72 7.08
C PRO A 259 30.83 -3.35 6.47
N GLN A 260 31.65 -2.84 5.54
CA GLN A 260 31.39 -1.61 4.79
C GLN A 260 30.07 -1.67 3.99
N LEU A 261 29.65 -2.86 3.53
CA LEU A 261 28.41 -3.04 2.78
C LEU A 261 27.18 -2.76 3.65
N ILE A 262 27.21 -3.27 4.88
CA ILE A 262 26.21 -3.02 5.91
C ILE A 262 26.21 -1.54 6.30
N GLY A 263 27.39 -0.96 6.51
CA GLY A 263 27.55 0.46 6.86
C GLY A 263 27.00 1.41 5.80
N GLN A 264 27.33 1.19 4.52
CA GLN A 264 26.83 1.99 3.39
C GLN A 264 25.31 1.89 3.24
N THR A 265 24.79 0.66 3.35
CA THR A 265 23.36 0.38 3.30
C THR A 265 22.61 1.09 4.43
N LEU A 266 23.11 1.01 5.67
CA LEU A 266 22.53 1.73 6.80
C LEU A 266 22.59 3.25 6.60
N LEU A 267 23.73 3.76 6.12
CA LEU A 267 23.90 5.20 5.86
C LEU A 267 22.93 5.69 4.80
N GLU A 268 22.73 4.93 3.72
CA GLU A 268 21.77 5.23 2.66
C GLU A 268 20.36 5.36 3.22
N SER A 269 19.88 4.34 3.94
CA SER A 269 18.55 4.33 4.54
C SER A 269 18.37 5.41 5.62
N LEU A 270 19.42 5.74 6.39
CA LEU A 270 19.36 6.80 7.41
C LEU A 270 19.44 8.21 6.85
N THR A 271 20.06 8.39 5.68
CA THR A 271 20.25 9.70 5.03
C THR A 271 19.06 10.06 4.15
N HIS A 272 18.56 9.10 3.37
CA HIS A 272 17.46 9.33 2.45
C HIS A 272 16.10 8.96 3.05
N GLY A 273 16.10 8.18 4.14
CA GLY A 273 14.89 7.75 4.83
C GLY A 273 14.49 8.63 5.99
N ASN A 274 13.21 8.54 6.34
CA ASN A 274 12.63 9.30 7.43
C ASN A 274 12.05 8.42 8.56
N LEU A 275 12.13 7.08 8.48
CA LEU A 275 11.56 6.20 9.51
C LEU A 275 12.18 6.46 10.90
N VAL A 276 13.50 6.42 11.03
CA VAL A 276 14.18 6.55 12.33
C VAL A 276 13.99 7.96 12.90
N TRP A 277 14.27 8.99 12.10
CA TRP A 277 14.16 10.38 12.53
C TRP A 277 12.72 10.81 12.78
N GLY A 278 11.79 10.34 11.95
CA GLY A 278 10.36 10.57 12.08
C GLY A 278 9.72 9.95 13.32
N ILE A 279 10.39 8.98 13.98
CA ILE A 279 9.98 8.44 15.29
C ILE A 279 10.79 9.08 16.43
N LEU A 280 12.09 9.33 16.25
CA LEU A 280 12.94 9.91 17.31
C LEU A 280 12.61 11.38 17.63
N PHE A 281 12.44 12.24 16.61
CA PHE A 281 12.24 13.67 16.81
C PHE A 281 10.92 14.03 17.52
N PRO A 282 9.76 13.42 17.20
CA PRO A 282 8.54 13.64 17.97
C PRO A 282 8.70 13.31 19.47
N PHE A 283 9.59 12.37 19.79
CA PHE A 283 9.94 11.98 21.15
C PHE A 283 11.19 12.67 21.69
N LEU A 284 11.58 13.81 21.11
CA LEU A 284 12.70 14.67 21.55
C LEU A 284 14.04 13.94 21.66
N CYS A 285 14.25 12.88 20.87
CA CYS A 285 15.41 11.98 20.97
C CYS A 285 15.62 11.34 22.35
N LEU A 286 14.64 11.40 23.26
CA LEU A 286 14.68 10.75 24.57
C LEU A 286 14.87 9.23 24.51
N PRO A 287 14.44 8.49 23.46
CA PRO A 287 14.73 7.07 23.35
C PRO A 287 16.23 6.74 23.43
N LEU A 288 17.10 7.64 22.94
CA LEU A 288 18.56 7.48 22.97
C LEU A 288 19.12 7.39 24.39
N LEU A 289 18.41 7.95 25.39
CA LEU A 289 18.82 7.90 26.80
C LEU A 289 18.53 6.53 27.45
N ARG A 290 17.81 5.64 26.75
CA ARG A 290 17.45 4.30 27.22
C ARG A 290 17.86 3.24 26.19
N PRO A 291 19.16 2.97 26.02
CA PRO A 291 19.69 2.08 24.97
C PRO A 291 19.11 0.66 24.99
N ARG A 292 18.62 0.18 26.15
CA ARG A 292 17.91 -1.10 26.23
C ARG A 292 16.71 -1.22 25.27
N TRP A 293 15.98 -0.13 25.03
CA TRP A 293 14.83 -0.16 24.12
C TRP A 293 15.26 -0.13 22.66
N ILE A 294 16.40 0.50 22.36
CA ILE A 294 17.03 0.46 21.03
C ILE A 294 17.55 -0.95 20.75
N LEU A 295 18.17 -1.60 21.75
CA LEU A 295 18.59 -2.99 21.65
C LEU A 295 17.40 -3.91 21.31
N ILE A 296 16.29 -3.76 22.03
CA ILE A 296 15.05 -4.52 21.77
C ILE A 296 14.49 -4.23 20.37
N ALA A 297 14.57 -2.99 19.91
CA ALA A 297 14.13 -2.59 18.57
C ALA A 297 15.09 -3.03 17.44
N THR A 298 16.31 -3.48 17.76
CA THR A 298 17.37 -3.73 16.79
C THR A 298 16.97 -4.73 15.69
N PRO A 299 16.31 -5.88 15.99
CA PRO A 299 15.91 -6.80 14.93
C PRO A 299 15.02 -6.16 13.86
N ILE A 300 14.05 -5.33 14.28
CA ILE A 300 13.14 -4.62 13.37
C ILE A 300 13.86 -3.47 12.65
N LEU A 301 14.67 -2.69 13.36
CA LEU A 301 15.46 -1.62 12.74
C LEU A 301 16.38 -2.16 11.65
N LEU A 302 17.11 -3.24 11.93
CA LEU A 302 18.00 -3.86 10.94
C LEU A 302 17.22 -4.47 9.79
N GLN A 303 16.09 -5.16 10.07
CA GLN A 303 15.24 -5.70 9.00
C GLN A 303 14.87 -4.62 7.98
N HIS A 304 14.41 -3.46 8.43
CA HIS A 304 13.95 -2.41 7.54
C HIS A 304 15.10 -1.60 6.92
N LEU A 305 16.06 -1.14 7.74
CA LEU A 305 17.13 -0.26 7.27
C LEU A 305 18.10 -0.98 6.32
N LEU A 306 18.18 -2.32 6.37
CA LEU A 306 19.03 -3.09 5.48
C LEU A 306 18.40 -3.38 4.10
N SER A 307 17.10 -3.13 3.92
CA SER A 307 16.39 -3.41 2.67
C SER A 307 16.66 -2.39 1.56
N TRP A 308 16.90 -2.86 0.32
CA TRP A 308 17.07 -1.96 -0.84
C TRP A 308 15.80 -1.16 -1.17
N ARG A 309 14.64 -1.63 -0.71
CA ARG A 309 13.35 -1.02 -1.02
C ARG A 309 13.10 0.18 -0.12
N SER A 310 13.00 1.38 -0.72
CA SER A 310 12.80 2.64 0.02
C SER A 310 11.59 2.63 0.95
N SER A 311 10.51 1.96 0.57
CA SER A 311 9.30 1.85 1.39
C SER A 311 9.56 1.25 2.77
N GLU A 312 10.57 0.40 2.95
CA GLU A 312 10.89 -0.21 4.25
C GLU A 312 11.41 0.81 5.27
N TRP A 313 12.05 1.88 4.82
CA TRP A 313 12.68 2.89 5.67
C TRP A 313 12.01 4.26 5.59
N MET A 314 10.74 4.27 5.18
CA MET A 314 9.86 5.45 5.17
C MET A 314 8.76 5.32 6.23
N ILE A 315 8.44 6.42 6.91
CA ILE A 315 7.45 6.48 8.00
C ILE A 315 6.00 6.34 7.52
N HIS A 316 5.75 6.47 6.22
CA HIS A 316 4.40 6.55 5.64
C HIS A 316 3.64 5.21 5.63
N LEU A 317 4.27 4.13 6.12
CA LEU A 317 3.81 2.74 6.05
C LEU A 317 3.74 2.13 7.47
N HIS A 318 3.25 0.90 7.57
CA HIS A 318 3.01 0.22 8.84
C HIS A 318 4.28 -0.21 9.60
N TYR A 319 5.46 -0.22 8.97
CA TYR A 319 6.73 -0.71 9.53
C TYR A 319 7.17 -0.02 10.83
N GLY A 320 6.70 1.21 11.08
CA GLY A 320 6.98 1.94 12.32
C GLY A 320 6.24 1.43 13.56
N ALA A 321 5.27 0.52 13.43
CA ALA A 321 4.37 0.12 14.52
C ALA A 321 5.08 -0.40 15.78
N PRO A 322 5.95 -1.44 15.73
CA PRO A 322 6.65 -1.89 16.91
C PRO A 322 7.58 -0.82 17.50
N LEU A 323 8.23 -0.03 16.63
CA LEU A 323 9.16 1.04 17.04
C LEU A 323 8.45 2.15 17.82
N LEU A 324 7.24 2.52 17.42
CA LEU A 324 6.42 3.54 18.09
C LEU A 324 6.22 3.21 19.57
N ALA A 325 5.81 1.99 19.89
CA ALA A 325 5.58 1.57 21.28
C ALA A 325 6.89 1.53 22.09
N LEU A 326 7.96 0.99 21.52
CA LEU A 326 9.27 0.87 22.19
C LEU A 326 9.91 2.24 22.44
N PHE A 327 9.84 3.16 21.48
CA PHE A 327 10.44 4.48 21.61
C PHE A 327 9.60 5.38 22.53
N TRP A 328 8.28 5.22 22.52
CA TRP A 328 7.44 5.89 23.51
C TRP A 328 7.78 5.47 24.94
N ILE A 329 7.86 4.16 25.25
CA ILE A 329 8.19 3.72 26.61
C ILE A 329 9.61 4.13 27.02
N ALA A 330 10.56 4.12 26.07
CA ALA A 330 11.92 4.63 26.29
C ALA A 330 11.91 6.09 26.75
N SER A 331 11.09 6.92 26.11
CA SER A 331 10.93 8.33 26.43
C SER A 331 10.29 8.53 27.80
N VAL A 332 9.20 7.80 28.09
CA VAL A 332 8.53 7.84 29.41
C VAL A 332 9.49 7.43 30.53
N GLU A 333 10.28 6.37 30.34
CA GLU A 333 11.28 5.96 31.31
C GLU A 333 12.42 6.97 31.45
N ALA A 334 12.85 7.64 30.38
CA ALA A 334 13.85 8.71 30.44
C ALA A 334 13.37 9.86 31.32
N ILE A 335 12.13 10.34 31.10
CA ILE A 335 11.51 11.39 31.91
C ILE A 335 11.37 10.96 33.37
N ALA A 336 10.98 9.70 33.63
CA ALA A 336 10.89 9.18 35.00
C ALA A 336 12.26 9.12 35.71
N ALA A 337 13.37 8.97 34.98
CA ALA A 337 14.70 9.09 35.58
C ALA A 337 15.03 10.53 35.99
N PHE A 338 14.59 11.53 35.23
CA PHE A 338 14.82 12.93 35.58
C PHE A 338 14.17 13.28 36.93
N ASP A 339 12.95 12.79 37.16
CA ASP A 339 12.27 12.92 38.46
C ASP A 339 13.06 12.24 39.59
N ARG A 340 13.54 11.00 39.37
CA ARG A 340 14.29 10.24 40.38
C ARG A 340 15.65 10.85 40.71
N ARG A 341 16.32 11.45 39.72
CA ARG A 341 17.63 12.11 39.87
C ARG A 341 17.53 13.51 40.48
N LYS A 342 16.32 13.99 40.82
CA LYS A 342 16.08 15.33 41.37
C LYS A 342 16.67 16.45 40.51
N LEU A 343 16.63 16.28 39.17
CA LEU A 343 16.96 17.38 38.25
C LEU A 343 16.02 18.58 38.49
N PRO A 344 16.38 19.80 38.04
CA PRO A 344 15.56 20.99 38.26
C PRO A 344 14.10 20.73 37.92
N PRO A 345 13.14 21.02 38.83
CA PRO A 345 11.77 20.53 38.75
C PRO A 345 10.99 21.02 37.52
N LEU A 346 11.49 22.08 36.87
CA LEU A 346 10.97 22.58 35.60
C LEU A 346 11.13 21.54 34.49
N LEU A 347 12.29 20.87 34.40
CA LEU A 347 12.62 19.98 33.30
C LEU A 347 11.64 18.79 33.16
N PRO A 348 11.42 17.93 34.18
CA PRO A 348 10.49 16.81 34.03
C PRO A 348 9.01 17.24 33.96
N ARG A 349 8.69 18.51 34.29
CA ARG A 349 7.35 19.08 34.13
C ARG A 349 7.11 19.61 32.71
N THR A 350 8.11 20.21 32.08
CA THR A 350 8.01 20.79 30.74
C THR A 350 8.19 19.76 29.63
N VAL A 351 9.03 18.73 29.84
CA VAL A 351 9.36 17.74 28.79
C VAL A 351 8.13 17.02 28.21
N PRO A 352 7.14 16.51 28.99
CA PRO A 352 5.93 15.93 28.42
C PRO A 352 5.13 16.90 27.53
N TRP A 353 5.12 18.19 27.88
CA TRP A 353 4.45 19.22 27.07
C TRP A 353 5.22 19.51 25.79
N LEU A 354 6.55 19.65 25.88
CA LEU A 354 7.43 19.80 24.71
C LEU A 354 7.32 18.59 23.77
N MET A 355 7.11 17.39 24.30
CA MET A 355 6.92 16.18 23.50
C MET A 355 5.60 16.22 22.72
N VAL A 356 4.51 16.71 23.34
CA VAL A 356 3.24 16.95 22.63
C VAL A 356 3.43 18.00 21.54
N VAL A 357 4.10 19.11 21.83
CA VAL A 357 4.39 20.16 20.84
C VAL A 357 5.25 19.63 19.69
N ALA A 358 6.29 18.83 19.98
CA ALA A 358 7.13 18.21 18.97
C ALA A 358 6.34 17.22 18.09
N CYS A 359 5.43 16.44 18.68
CA CYS A 359 4.52 15.58 17.92
C CYS A 359 3.64 16.40 16.97
N VAL A 360 3.05 17.51 17.44
CA VAL A 360 2.23 18.40 16.60
C VAL A 360 3.06 19.04 15.49
N ILE A 361 4.25 19.57 15.77
CA ILE A 361 5.14 20.13 14.75
C ILE A 361 5.51 19.06 13.70
N ALA A 362 5.84 17.85 14.16
CA ALA A 362 6.22 16.75 13.28
C ALA A 362 5.07 16.29 12.37
N GLN A 363 3.81 16.45 12.77
CA GLN A 363 2.65 16.18 11.92
C GLN A 363 2.62 17.09 10.67
N PHE A 364 3.04 18.35 10.81
CA PHE A 364 3.18 19.27 9.68
C PHE A 364 4.46 19.02 8.89
N TRP A 365 5.60 18.85 9.56
CA TRP A 365 6.89 18.59 8.92
C TRP A 365 6.86 17.34 8.02
N LEU A 366 6.19 16.29 8.48
CA LEU A 366 6.06 15.05 7.71
C LEU A 366 4.85 15.04 6.78
N GLY A 367 4.07 16.13 6.69
CA GLY A 367 2.95 16.26 5.74
C GLY A 367 1.68 15.46 6.06
N LEU A 368 1.54 14.92 7.27
CA LEU A 368 0.40 14.08 7.63
C LEU A 368 -0.89 14.90 7.75
N LEU A 369 -0.86 16.00 8.53
CA LEU A 369 -2.05 16.84 8.72
C LEU A 369 -2.44 17.58 7.44
N SER A 370 -1.49 18.05 6.64
CA SER A 370 -1.78 18.66 5.33
C SER A 370 -2.47 17.66 4.40
N GLY A 371 -2.03 16.39 4.42
CA GLY A 371 -2.69 15.31 3.70
C GLY A 371 -4.13 15.05 4.18
N ILE A 372 -4.38 15.02 5.50
CA ILE A 372 -5.75 14.85 6.03
C ILE A 372 -6.65 16.02 5.64
N VAL A 373 -6.17 17.26 5.73
CA VAL A 373 -6.95 18.46 5.39
C VAL A 373 -7.29 18.47 3.89
N SER A 374 -6.31 18.23 3.02
CA SER A 374 -6.57 18.18 1.57
C SER A 374 -7.56 17.07 1.21
N ARG A 375 -7.45 15.89 1.81
CA ARG A 375 -8.43 14.80 1.58
C ARG A 375 -9.86 15.18 1.95
N ASN A 376 -10.05 15.91 3.05
CA ASN A 376 -11.39 16.35 3.45
C ASN A 376 -11.94 17.44 2.52
N ALA A 377 -11.07 18.31 2.00
CA ALA A 377 -11.47 19.32 1.02
C ALA A 377 -11.87 18.67 -0.31
N ASP A 378 -11.06 17.74 -0.81
CA ASP A 378 -11.24 17.09 -2.11
C ASP A 378 -12.43 16.10 -2.14
N TRP A 379 -12.98 15.74 -0.97
CA TRP A 379 -14.06 14.75 -0.86
C TRP A 379 -15.28 15.10 -1.72
N PHE A 380 -15.68 16.37 -1.74
CA PHE A 380 -16.84 16.80 -2.52
C PHE A 380 -16.55 16.86 -4.02
N GLU A 381 -15.33 17.29 -4.39
CA GLU A 381 -14.89 17.40 -5.79
C GLU A 381 -14.74 16.01 -6.45
N GLY A 382 -14.33 14.99 -5.69
CA GLY A 382 -14.18 13.62 -6.20
C GLY A 382 -15.50 12.87 -6.47
N GLY A 383 -16.66 13.46 -6.17
CA GLY A 383 -17.97 12.81 -6.30
C GLY A 383 -18.27 12.20 -7.68
N PRO A 384 -18.12 12.95 -8.78
CA PRO A 384 -18.36 12.45 -10.14
C PRO A 384 -17.42 11.30 -10.54
N GLU A 385 -16.12 11.43 -10.22
CA GLU A 385 -15.13 10.39 -10.53
C GLU A 385 -15.42 9.09 -9.74
N ARG A 386 -15.72 9.22 -8.44
CA ARG A 386 -16.15 8.08 -7.61
C ARG A 386 -17.39 7.40 -8.18
N ALA A 387 -18.39 8.18 -8.61
CA ALA A 387 -19.61 7.63 -9.18
C ALA A 387 -19.33 6.85 -10.47
N ARG A 388 -18.49 7.38 -11.35
CA ARG A 388 -18.05 6.70 -12.59
C ARG A 388 -17.33 5.39 -12.30
N LYS A 389 -16.30 5.41 -11.43
CA LYS A 389 -15.52 4.22 -11.06
C LYS A 389 -16.39 3.14 -10.40
N ASN A 390 -17.30 3.53 -9.52
CA ASN A 390 -18.28 2.61 -8.93
C ASN A 390 -19.27 2.08 -9.98
N GLY A 391 -19.65 2.90 -10.96
CA GLY A 391 -20.46 2.49 -12.12
C GLY A 391 -19.81 1.31 -12.83
N PHE A 392 -18.53 1.39 -13.19
CA PHE A 392 -17.77 0.30 -13.81
C PHE A 392 -17.72 -0.97 -12.93
N ILE A 393 -17.45 -0.82 -11.64
CA ILE A 393 -17.41 -1.96 -10.69
C ILE A 393 -18.77 -2.66 -10.57
N ALA A 394 -19.87 -1.89 -10.53
CA ALA A 394 -21.22 -2.42 -10.38
C ALA A 394 -21.62 -3.35 -11.53
N GLN A 395 -20.98 -3.22 -12.69
CA GLN A 395 -21.21 -4.07 -13.86
C GLN A 395 -20.56 -5.46 -13.74
N ILE A 396 -19.72 -5.69 -12.72
CA ILE A 396 -18.98 -6.93 -12.50
C ILE A 396 -19.69 -7.75 -11.40
N PRO A 397 -20.37 -8.87 -11.73
CA PRO A 397 -21.07 -9.67 -10.73
C PRO A 397 -20.12 -10.21 -9.65
N PRO A 398 -20.53 -10.28 -8.36
CA PRO A 398 -19.66 -10.72 -7.26
C PRO A 398 -19.11 -12.15 -7.39
N THR A 399 -19.78 -13.02 -8.14
CA THR A 399 -19.38 -14.41 -8.37
C THR A 399 -18.36 -14.58 -9.50
N ARG A 400 -18.17 -13.55 -10.33
CA ARG A 400 -17.33 -13.59 -11.54
C ARG A 400 -15.88 -13.27 -11.21
N SER A 401 -14.97 -13.91 -11.94
CA SER A 401 -13.54 -13.69 -11.84
C SER A 401 -13.14 -12.35 -12.49
N VAL A 402 -12.18 -11.65 -11.90
CA VAL A 402 -11.74 -10.35 -12.40
C VAL A 402 -10.24 -10.14 -12.21
N VAL A 403 -9.62 -9.53 -13.22
CA VAL A 403 -8.32 -8.84 -13.10
C VAL A 403 -8.58 -7.36 -12.90
N ALA A 404 -7.97 -6.74 -11.89
CA ALA A 404 -8.17 -5.31 -11.60
C ALA A 404 -6.87 -4.61 -11.17
N PRO A 405 -6.76 -3.28 -11.31
CA PRO A 405 -5.63 -2.51 -10.82
C PRO A 405 -5.66 -2.39 -9.29
N LEU A 406 -4.52 -2.02 -8.68
CA LEU A 406 -4.34 -1.98 -7.22
C LEU A 406 -5.46 -1.23 -6.49
N PRO A 407 -5.90 -0.02 -6.91
CA PRO A 407 -6.95 0.73 -6.24
C PRO A 407 -8.31 0.06 -6.16
N TYR A 408 -8.58 -0.90 -7.05
CA TYR A 408 -9.89 -1.55 -7.18
C TYR A 408 -9.93 -2.90 -6.45
N LEU A 409 -8.78 -3.46 -6.08
CA LEU A 409 -8.71 -4.81 -5.52
C LEU A 409 -9.55 -4.96 -4.25
N SER A 410 -9.44 -4.02 -3.30
CA SER A 410 -10.15 -4.11 -2.03
C SER A 410 -11.67 -3.92 -2.17
N HIS A 411 -12.11 -3.18 -3.20
CA HIS A 411 -13.53 -3.07 -3.58
C HIS A 411 -14.09 -4.38 -4.14
N LEU A 412 -13.24 -5.18 -4.78
CA LEU A 412 -13.60 -6.42 -5.45
C LEU A 412 -13.23 -7.68 -4.62
N ALA A 413 -12.64 -7.55 -3.44
CA ALA A 413 -11.97 -8.64 -2.72
C ALA A 413 -12.88 -9.77 -2.20
N MET A 414 -14.17 -9.51 -1.98
CA MET A 414 -15.14 -10.51 -1.50
C MET A 414 -15.61 -11.44 -2.64
N ARG A 415 -14.66 -12.10 -3.31
CA ARG A 415 -14.91 -13.05 -4.40
C ARG A 415 -13.91 -14.18 -4.43
N LYS A 416 -14.28 -15.29 -5.09
CA LYS A 416 -13.43 -16.48 -5.17
C LYS A 416 -12.14 -16.25 -5.95
N LYS A 417 -12.20 -15.48 -7.05
CA LYS A 417 -11.08 -15.24 -7.96
C LYS A 417 -10.96 -13.74 -8.27
N LEU A 418 -9.93 -13.12 -7.73
CA LEU A 418 -9.51 -11.74 -7.94
C LEU A 418 -8.01 -11.77 -8.20
N TYR A 419 -7.58 -11.17 -9.30
CA TYR A 419 -6.18 -11.13 -9.69
C TYR A 419 -5.74 -9.68 -9.86
N SER A 420 -4.48 -9.40 -9.51
CA SER A 420 -3.96 -8.05 -9.63
C SER A 420 -3.28 -7.82 -10.97
N LEU A 421 -3.67 -6.74 -11.66
CA LEU A 421 -3.16 -6.36 -12.97
C LEU A 421 -1.64 -6.10 -12.94
N HIS A 422 -1.10 -5.60 -11.83
CA HIS A 422 0.33 -5.28 -11.72
C HIS A 422 1.23 -6.51 -11.90
N TYR A 423 0.79 -7.72 -11.53
CA TYR A 423 1.57 -8.94 -11.76
C TYR A 423 1.69 -9.28 -13.24
N ILE A 424 0.60 -9.10 -13.99
CA ILE A 424 0.58 -9.30 -15.43
C ILE A 424 1.50 -8.30 -16.10
N LEU A 425 1.40 -7.02 -15.74
CA LEU A 425 2.21 -5.95 -16.34
C LEU A 425 3.70 -6.03 -15.99
N LYS A 426 4.03 -6.48 -14.78
CA LYS A 426 5.42 -6.66 -14.32
C LYS A 426 6.07 -7.92 -14.86
N GLY A 427 5.29 -8.98 -15.11
CA GLY A 427 5.79 -10.27 -15.59
C GLY A 427 6.69 -11.03 -14.61
N LEU A 428 6.80 -10.57 -13.35
CA LEU A 428 7.65 -11.14 -12.31
C LEU A 428 6.86 -11.34 -11.01
N LYS A 429 7.20 -12.40 -10.29
CA LYS A 429 6.63 -12.71 -8.97
C LYS A 429 7.01 -11.65 -7.90
N THR A 430 6.34 -11.69 -6.76
CA THR A 430 6.50 -10.72 -5.66
C THR A 430 7.90 -10.79 -5.07
N LEU A 431 8.62 -9.66 -5.10
CA LEU A 431 10.01 -9.52 -4.62
C LEU A 431 11.00 -10.54 -5.24
N SER A 432 10.62 -11.18 -6.34
CA SER A 432 11.37 -12.27 -6.97
C SER A 432 11.78 -11.91 -8.39
N ARG A 433 12.83 -12.57 -8.88
CA ARG A 433 13.26 -12.54 -10.28
C ARG A 433 12.62 -13.65 -11.12
N SER A 434 11.78 -14.49 -10.51
CA SER A 434 11.07 -15.55 -11.21
C SER A 434 9.92 -14.99 -12.05
N VAL A 435 9.72 -15.57 -13.23
CA VAL A 435 8.64 -15.17 -14.13
C VAL A 435 7.29 -15.42 -13.46
N TYR A 436 6.38 -14.46 -13.62
CA TYR A 436 4.99 -14.61 -13.24
C TYR A 436 4.22 -15.28 -14.37
N GLU A 437 3.49 -16.34 -14.04
CA GLU A 437 2.55 -16.96 -14.98
C GLU A 437 1.17 -16.33 -14.78
N PRO A 438 0.63 -15.63 -15.80
CA PRO A 438 -0.69 -15.04 -15.70
C PRO A 438 -1.78 -16.10 -15.48
N PRO A 439 -2.86 -15.78 -14.76
CA PRO A 439 -3.97 -16.70 -14.57
C PRO A 439 -4.64 -17.05 -15.91
N PRO A 440 -5.49 -18.09 -15.97
CA PRO A 440 -6.39 -18.30 -17.10
C PRO A 440 -7.23 -17.05 -17.39
N PRO A 441 -7.72 -16.86 -18.64
CA PRO A 441 -8.59 -15.73 -18.96
C PRO A 441 -9.77 -15.62 -17.98
N THR A 442 -9.92 -14.46 -17.36
CA THR A 442 -10.98 -14.17 -16.40
C THR A 442 -12.28 -13.80 -17.10
N ASP A 443 -13.38 -13.72 -16.35
CA ASP A 443 -14.67 -13.23 -16.87
C ASP A 443 -14.60 -11.73 -17.20
N PHE A 444 -13.85 -10.96 -16.41
CA PHE A 444 -13.67 -9.52 -16.60
C PHE A 444 -12.21 -9.09 -16.45
N VAL A 445 -11.84 -8.01 -17.14
CA VAL A 445 -10.60 -7.26 -16.88
C VAL A 445 -10.96 -5.79 -16.80
N LEU A 446 -10.64 -5.16 -15.67
CA LEU A 446 -10.76 -3.73 -15.47
C LEU A 446 -9.38 -3.10 -15.59
N ILE A 447 -9.28 -2.03 -16.37
CA ILE A 447 -8.06 -1.24 -16.54
C ILE A 447 -8.39 0.22 -16.26
N ASP A 448 -7.54 0.86 -15.46
CA ASP A 448 -7.53 2.30 -15.24
C ASP A 448 -6.15 2.79 -15.66
N TYR A 449 -6.07 3.39 -16.86
CA TYR A 449 -4.79 3.83 -17.43
C TYR A 449 -4.19 5.04 -16.73
N ARG A 450 -4.92 5.70 -15.82
CA ARG A 450 -4.37 6.76 -14.96
C ARG A 450 -4.06 6.28 -13.55
N ASP A 451 -4.16 4.97 -13.26
CA ASP A 451 -3.78 4.42 -11.96
C ASP A 451 -2.26 4.65 -11.71
N PRO A 452 -1.91 5.57 -10.78
CA PRO A 452 -0.51 5.87 -10.51
C PRO A 452 0.18 4.76 -9.69
N ALA A 453 -0.56 3.80 -9.14
CA ALA A 453 0.05 2.65 -8.46
C ALA A 453 0.54 1.60 -9.47
N THR A 454 0.01 1.60 -10.69
CA THR A 454 0.29 0.56 -11.70
C THR A 454 1.07 1.11 -12.90
N PHE A 455 0.65 2.25 -13.46
CA PHE A 455 1.19 2.81 -14.71
C PHE A 455 2.19 3.95 -14.50
N ASP A 456 2.37 4.43 -13.25
CA ASP A 456 3.36 5.47 -12.96
C ASP A 456 4.79 4.93 -13.13
N PRO A 457 5.69 5.69 -13.79
CA PRO A 457 7.07 5.28 -14.00
C PRO A 457 7.86 4.99 -12.72
N SER A 458 7.50 5.64 -11.62
CA SER A 458 8.14 5.48 -10.32
C SER A 458 7.62 4.26 -9.54
N ALA A 459 6.44 3.73 -9.89
CA ALA A 459 5.89 2.53 -9.27
C ALA A 459 6.68 1.26 -9.64
N GLY A 460 7.34 1.27 -10.80
CA GLY A 460 8.26 0.21 -11.22
C GLY A 460 7.58 -1.09 -11.71
N PHE A 461 6.26 -1.08 -11.91
CA PHE A 461 5.52 -2.24 -12.45
C PHE A 461 5.31 -2.17 -13.97
N TYR A 462 5.37 -0.97 -14.53
CA TYR A 462 5.15 -0.73 -15.95
C TYR A 462 6.47 -0.35 -16.62
N HIS A 463 6.89 -1.14 -17.61
CA HIS A 463 8.25 -1.08 -18.14
C HIS A 463 8.34 -1.51 -19.62
N PRO A 464 9.37 -1.06 -20.36
CA PRO A 464 9.69 -1.59 -21.68
C PRO A 464 10.27 -3.00 -21.55
N THR A 465 10.70 -3.62 -22.65
CA THR A 465 11.42 -4.90 -22.57
C THR A 465 12.69 -4.73 -21.71
N MET A 466 12.85 -5.58 -20.70
CA MET A 466 13.98 -5.54 -19.76
C MET A 466 14.74 -6.86 -19.74
N LYS A 467 15.97 -6.82 -19.24
CA LYS A 467 16.80 -8.01 -19.01
C LYS A 467 17.05 -8.16 -17.52
N THR A 468 16.77 -9.34 -16.98
CA THR A 468 17.08 -9.67 -15.58
C THR A 468 18.59 -9.84 -15.40
N VAL A 469 19.06 -9.83 -14.14
CA VAL A 469 20.49 -10.00 -13.81
C VAL A 469 21.08 -11.32 -14.31
N ASP A 470 20.28 -12.38 -14.35
CA ASP A 470 20.62 -13.70 -14.88
C ASP A 470 20.39 -13.83 -16.41
N GLY A 471 20.05 -12.72 -17.07
CA GLY A 471 20.06 -12.61 -18.51
C GLY A 471 18.77 -12.98 -19.25
N ARG A 472 17.69 -13.33 -18.53
CA ARG A 472 16.37 -13.57 -19.12
C ARG A 472 15.75 -12.27 -19.61
N ILE A 473 15.04 -12.33 -20.72
CA ILE A 473 14.31 -11.19 -21.28
C ILE A 473 12.89 -11.22 -20.74
N ILE A 474 12.49 -10.13 -20.08
CA ILE A 474 11.10 -9.88 -19.70
C ILE A 474 10.50 -8.95 -20.76
N PRO A 475 9.44 -9.35 -21.47
CA PRO A 475 8.78 -8.49 -22.45
C PRO A 475 8.27 -7.18 -21.83
N SER A 476 7.98 -6.18 -22.68
CA SER A 476 7.34 -4.95 -22.20
C SER A 476 5.98 -5.24 -21.56
N SER A 477 5.55 -4.38 -20.64
CA SER A 477 4.24 -4.48 -19.99
C SER A 477 3.09 -4.46 -21.00
N ASP A 478 3.24 -3.74 -22.11
CA ASP A 478 2.26 -3.74 -23.21
C ASP A 478 2.14 -5.11 -23.86
N ARG A 479 3.29 -5.75 -24.15
CA ARG A 479 3.32 -7.11 -24.70
C ARG A 479 2.72 -8.10 -23.72
N LEU A 480 3.07 -8.01 -22.45
CA LEU A 480 2.57 -8.92 -21.41
C LEU A 480 1.04 -8.82 -21.28
N LEU A 481 0.49 -7.60 -21.32
CA LEU A 481 -0.96 -7.40 -21.31
C LEU A 481 -1.61 -7.95 -22.57
N HIS A 482 -1.04 -7.68 -23.74
CA HIS A 482 -1.55 -8.21 -25.01
C HIS A 482 -1.54 -9.75 -25.04
N ASP A 483 -0.44 -10.37 -24.62
CA ASP A 483 -0.32 -11.83 -24.57
C ASP A 483 -1.29 -12.45 -23.57
N PHE A 484 -1.65 -11.73 -22.50
CA PHE A 484 -2.70 -12.14 -21.58
C PHE A 484 -4.09 -12.07 -22.24
N LEU A 485 -4.42 -10.91 -22.84
CA LEU A 485 -5.77 -10.61 -23.36
C LEU A 485 -6.10 -11.38 -24.64
N LYS A 486 -5.15 -11.57 -25.56
CA LYS A 486 -5.37 -12.24 -26.86
C LYS A 486 -5.79 -13.71 -26.76
N ARG A 487 -5.73 -14.30 -25.56
CA ARG A 487 -6.09 -15.71 -25.31
C ARG A 487 -7.60 -15.97 -25.33
N THR A 488 -8.42 -14.93 -25.43
CA THR A 488 -9.88 -15.04 -25.56
C THR A 488 -10.47 -13.81 -26.24
N THR A 489 -11.78 -13.80 -26.45
CA THR A 489 -12.51 -12.71 -27.10
C THR A 489 -13.21 -11.82 -26.07
N TRP A 490 -13.14 -10.52 -26.27
CA TRP A 490 -13.68 -9.53 -25.33
C TRP A 490 -14.64 -8.57 -26.02
N THR A 491 -15.65 -8.12 -25.27
CA THR A 491 -16.31 -6.83 -25.55
C THR A 491 -15.70 -5.77 -24.65
N ALA A 492 -15.30 -4.64 -25.21
CA ALA A 492 -14.71 -3.52 -24.49
C ALA A 492 -15.74 -2.39 -24.30
N GLU A 493 -15.76 -1.83 -23.11
CA GLU A 493 -16.47 -0.59 -22.77
C GLU A 493 -15.43 0.40 -22.22
N SER A 494 -15.20 1.51 -22.93
CA SER A 494 -14.17 2.48 -22.59
C SER A 494 -14.75 3.88 -22.39
N GLN A 495 -14.47 4.46 -21.22
CA GLN A 495 -14.82 5.83 -20.88
C GLN A 495 -13.65 6.50 -20.18
N ASP A 496 -13.16 7.61 -20.75
CA ASP A 496 -11.95 8.29 -20.31
C ASP A 496 -10.78 7.29 -20.18
N GLU A 497 -10.12 7.22 -19.03
CA GLU A 497 -9.03 6.26 -18.78
C GLU A 497 -9.48 4.85 -18.40
N LEU A 498 -10.78 4.63 -18.21
CA LEU A 498 -11.32 3.35 -17.75
C LEU A 498 -11.69 2.48 -18.93
N THR A 499 -11.32 1.21 -18.86
CA THR A 499 -11.74 0.19 -19.82
C THR A 499 -12.17 -1.07 -19.07
N LEU A 500 -13.38 -1.54 -19.36
CA LEU A 500 -13.92 -2.81 -18.86
C LEU A 500 -14.05 -3.80 -20.02
N LEU A 501 -13.26 -4.85 -19.97
CA LEU A 501 -13.31 -5.97 -20.90
C LEU A 501 -14.16 -7.08 -20.31
N ARG A 502 -15.12 -7.59 -21.08
CA ARG A 502 -15.98 -8.72 -20.70
C ARG A 502 -15.71 -9.89 -21.63
N ASN A 503 -15.39 -11.03 -21.03
CA ASN A 503 -15.09 -12.24 -21.76
C ASN A 503 -16.37 -12.82 -22.37
N THR A 504 -16.35 -13.08 -23.68
CA THR A 504 -17.48 -13.65 -24.44
C THR A 504 -17.35 -15.16 -24.66
N GLY A 505 -16.32 -15.81 -24.11
CA GLY A 505 -16.17 -17.26 -24.12
C GLY A 505 -15.92 -17.86 -25.51
N GLY A 506 -15.37 -17.08 -26.45
CA GLY A 506 -15.21 -17.50 -27.85
C GLY A 506 -16.50 -17.48 -28.67
N ALA A 507 -17.64 -17.06 -28.09
CA ALA A 507 -18.85 -16.79 -28.86
C ALA A 507 -18.71 -15.46 -29.60
N MET A 508 -17.97 -15.46 -30.70
CA MET A 508 -18.10 -14.42 -31.70
C MET A 508 -19.44 -14.62 -32.42
N THR A 509 -20.43 -13.78 -32.11
CA THR A 509 -21.04 -13.06 -33.23
C THR A 509 -19.92 -12.23 -33.83
N ALA A 510 -19.23 -12.83 -34.77
CA ALA A 510 -18.33 -12.15 -35.66
C ALA A 510 -19.19 -11.14 -36.44
N LEU A 511 -19.31 -9.92 -35.92
CA LEU A 511 -19.42 -8.76 -36.79
C LEU A 511 -18.05 -8.53 -37.45
N THR A 512 -17.46 -9.58 -38.02
CA THR A 512 -16.59 -9.43 -39.17
C THR A 512 -17.54 -9.09 -40.31
N SER A 513 -17.84 -7.80 -40.47
CA SER A 513 -18.23 -7.34 -41.79
C SER A 513 -17.07 -7.74 -42.71
N LYS A 514 -17.29 -8.77 -43.53
CA LYS A 514 -16.55 -8.95 -44.77
C LYS A 514 -16.97 -7.83 -45.71
N GLU A 515 -16.74 -6.58 -45.33
CA GLU A 515 -16.72 -5.50 -46.31
C GLU A 515 -15.39 -5.59 -47.07
N PRO A 516 -15.39 -5.37 -48.39
CA PRO A 516 -14.18 -5.46 -49.19
C PRO A 516 -13.12 -4.52 -48.61
N LEU A 517 -11.86 -4.96 -48.64
CA LEU A 517 -10.68 -4.13 -48.43
C LEU A 517 -10.74 -2.94 -49.41
N SER A 518 -11.24 -1.81 -48.93
CA SER A 518 -10.91 -0.52 -49.53
C SER A 518 -9.42 -0.30 -49.27
N ASP A 519 -8.65 -0.04 -50.32
CA ASP A 519 -7.29 0.54 -50.26
C ASP A 519 -7.35 2.00 -49.76
N ALA A 520 -8.08 2.24 -48.66
CA ALA A 520 -8.07 3.52 -47.99
C ALA A 520 -6.69 3.68 -47.35
N ALA A 521 -6.03 4.81 -47.64
CA ALA A 521 -4.76 5.15 -47.02
C ALA A 521 -4.95 5.19 -45.50
N SER A 522 -4.15 4.41 -44.76
CA SER A 522 -4.16 4.44 -43.30
C SER A 522 -3.81 5.84 -42.80
N VAL A 523 -4.54 6.34 -41.81
CA VAL A 523 -4.25 7.59 -41.10
C VAL A 523 -2.80 7.58 -40.59
N PHE A 524 -2.38 6.46 -40.01
CA PHE A 524 -0.96 6.14 -39.81
C PHE A 524 -0.76 4.62 -39.63
N ALA A 525 0.48 4.16 -39.79
CA ALA A 525 0.88 2.79 -39.58
C ALA A 525 2.17 2.72 -38.75
N VAL A 526 2.18 1.88 -37.72
CA VAL A 526 3.34 1.64 -36.84
C VAL A 526 3.46 0.14 -36.63
N GLY A 527 4.52 -0.46 -37.20
CA GLY A 527 4.72 -1.90 -37.20
C GLY A 527 3.50 -2.63 -37.78
N ALA A 528 2.98 -3.61 -37.04
CA ALA A 528 1.79 -4.39 -37.40
C ALA A 528 0.44 -3.76 -36.97
N THR A 529 0.43 -2.47 -36.61
CA THR A 529 -0.77 -1.72 -36.22
C THR A 529 -1.05 -0.60 -37.23
N GLN A 530 -2.24 -0.59 -37.82
CA GLN A 530 -2.69 0.45 -38.76
C GLN A 530 -3.99 1.08 -38.26
N LEU A 531 -4.03 2.42 -38.17
CA LEU A 531 -5.26 3.17 -37.99
C LEU A 531 -5.85 3.48 -39.37
N LEU A 532 -7.00 2.89 -39.69
CA LEU A 532 -7.69 3.11 -40.97
C LEU A 532 -8.51 4.39 -40.95
N ALA A 533 -9.24 4.64 -39.86
CA ALA A 533 -10.04 5.85 -39.68
C ALA A 533 -10.18 6.19 -38.19
N ILE A 534 -10.35 7.48 -37.91
CA ILE A 534 -10.73 7.99 -36.59
C ILE A 534 -11.74 9.11 -36.77
N GLU A 535 -12.88 8.96 -36.12
CA GLU A 535 -14.04 9.84 -36.32
C GLU A 535 -14.56 10.31 -34.96
N THR A 536 -15.00 11.57 -34.92
CA THR A 536 -15.71 12.13 -33.78
C THR A 536 -17.20 12.10 -34.10
N GLY A 537 -18.02 11.57 -33.19
CA GLY A 537 -19.46 11.50 -33.37
C GLY A 537 -20.10 12.89 -33.42
N ASN A 538 -20.30 13.52 -32.26
CA ASN A 538 -20.88 14.86 -32.16
C ASN A 538 -19.79 15.94 -32.10
N LYS A 539 -19.79 16.87 -33.06
CA LYS A 539 -18.89 18.04 -33.11
C LYS A 539 -19.39 19.23 -32.27
N THR A 540 -20.53 19.08 -31.61
CA THR A 540 -21.08 20.04 -30.66
C THR A 540 -21.55 19.27 -29.45
N VAL A 541 -21.11 19.69 -28.26
CA VAL A 541 -21.45 19.04 -26.99
C VAL A 541 -21.89 20.10 -25.98
N SER A 542 -23.01 19.85 -25.31
CA SER A 542 -23.45 20.64 -24.15
C SER A 542 -23.06 19.84 -22.89
N PRO A 543 -22.13 20.30 -22.04
CA PRO A 543 -21.80 19.61 -20.80
C PRO A 543 -23.08 19.30 -19.99
N PRO A 544 -23.26 18.08 -19.46
CA PRO A 544 -22.27 17.02 -19.27
C PRO A 544 -22.23 15.95 -20.39
N GLN A 545 -22.58 16.26 -21.64
CA GLN A 545 -22.58 15.29 -22.74
C GLN A 545 -21.20 14.64 -22.96
N LEU A 546 -21.22 13.36 -23.33
CA LEU A 546 -20.04 12.59 -23.68
C LEU A 546 -19.65 12.86 -25.13
N LEU A 547 -18.35 13.01 -25.38
CA LEU A 547 -17.79 13.02 -26.73
C LEU A 547 -17.49 11.58 -27.14
N GLU A 548 -18.08 11.13 -28.23
CA GLU A 548 -17.80 9.80 -28.80
C GLU A 548 -16.70 9.89 -29.86
N ILE A 549 -15.73 8.98 -29.75
CA ILE A 549 -14.65 8.80 -30.70
C ILE A 549 -14.67 7.35 -31.17
N HIS A 550 -14.76 7.18 -32.49
CA HIS A 550 -14.76 5.88 -33.16
C HIS A 550 -13.42 5.68 -33.84
N LEU A 551 -12.78 4.54 -33.57
CA LEU A 551 -11.52 4.17 -34.19
C LEU A 551 -11.71 2.89 -34.99
N HIS A 552 -11.19 2.90 -36.22
CA HIS A 552 -11.16 1.73 -37.08
C HIS A 552 -9.73 1.29 -37.29
N TRP A 553 -9.39 0.12 -36.77
CA TRP A 553 -8.04 -0.44 -36.78
C TRP A 553 -7.93 -1.63 -37.72
N LYS A 554 -6.70 -1.88 -38.19
CA LYS A 554 -6.29 -3.14 -38.82
C LYS A 554 -5.00 -3.63 -38.17
N PHE A 555 -5.02 -4.87 -37.71
CA PHE A 555 -3.91 -5.52 -37.01
C PHE A 555 -3.40 -6.75 -37.78
N GLN A 556 -2.10 -7.04 -37.64
CA GLN A 556 -1.47 -8.25 -38.13
C GLN A 556 -0.96 -9.12 -36.96
N VAL A 557 -0.80 -10.44 -37.21
CA VAL A 557 -0.55 -11.50 -36.20
C VAL A 557 0.58 -11.22 -35.21
N GLU A 558 1.61 -10.44 -35.59
CA GLU A 558 2.75 -10.11 -34.74
C GLU A 558 2.90 -8.61 -34.50
N ARG A 559 2.10 -8.05 -33.57
CA ARG A 559 2.23 -6.65 -33.12
C ARG A 559 3.42 -6.48 -32.21
N ASP A 560 4.47 -5.76 -32.59
CA ASP A 560 5.63 -5.44 -31.75
C ASP A 560 5.53 -4.10 -31.01
N VAL A 561 4.77 -3.16 -31.57
CA VAL A 561 4.47 -1.85 -30.98
C VAL A 561 2.99 -1.75 -30.65
N PHE A 562 2.69 -1.22 -29.46
CA PHE A 562 1.34 -1.01 -28.96
C PHE A 562 1.09 0.47 -28.72
N PRO A 563 0.44 1.18 -29.67
CA PRO A 563 0.20 2.61 -29.52
C PRO A 563 -0.67 2.90 -28.30
N TRP A 564 -0.21 3.84 -27.46
CA TRP A 564 -1.06 4.54 -26.52
C TRP A 564 -1.66 5.76 -27.19
N MET A 565 -2.94 6.02 -26.94
CA MET A 565 -3.62 7.20 -27.44
C MET A 565 -3.90 8.19 -26.31
N LEU A 566 -3.57 9.45 -26.58
CA LEU A 566 -4.05 10.61 -25.83
C LEU A 566 -4.90 11.48 -26.76
N LEU A 567 -5.91 12.14 -26.20
CA LEU A 567 -6.67 13.17 -26.88
C LEU A 567 -6.29 14.53 -26.31
N ARG A 568 -5.81 15.42 -27.17
CA ARG A 568 -5.51 16.80 -26.83
C ARG A 568 -6.62 17.71 -27.35
N LEU A 569 -7.21 18.47 -26.45
CA LEU A 569 -8.17 19.54 -26.75
C LEU A 569 -7.48 20.88 -26.49
N SER A 570 -7.19 21.63 -27.54
CA SER A 570 -6.49 22.91 -27.46
C SER A 570 -7.45 24.07 -27.68
N ARG A 571 -7.39 25.08 -26.80
CA ARG A 571 -8.11 26.35 -26.94
C ARG A 571 -7.21 27.48 -26.47
N ASP A 572 -7.01 28.48 -27.33
CA ASP A 572 -6.08 29.59 -27.09
C ASP A 572 -4.69 29.07 -26.70
N GLN A 573 -4.18 29.43 -25.51
CA GLN A 573 -2.91 28.92 -24.95
C GLN A 573 -3.09 27.72 -24.01
N ASN A 574 -4.33 27.28 -23.77
CA ASN A 574 -4.63 26.19 -22.85
C ASN A 574 -4.88 24.88 -23.61
N SER A 575 -4.46 23.76 -23.02
CA SER A 575 -4.80 22.43 -23.55
C SER A 575 -5.24 21.50 -22.43
N ALA A 576 -6.26 20.68 -22.71
CA ALA A 576 -6.67 19.57 -21.87
C ALA A 576 -6.23 18.26 -22.52
N LEU A 577 -5.76 17.31 -21.72
CA LEU A 577 -5.32 15.99 -22.16
C LEU A 577 -6.17 14.90 -21.51
N PHE A 578 -6.72 14.03 -22.34
CA PHE A 578 -7.48 12.85 -21.92
C PHE A 578 -6.71 11.60 -22.31
N VAL A 579 -6.60 10.66 -21.38
CA VAL A 579 -5.86 9.40 -21.57
C VAL A 579 -6.86 8.33 -21.97
N LYS A 580 -6.74 7.78 -23.17
CA LYS A 580 -7.45 6.54 -23.54
C LYS A 580 -6.68 5.31 -23.04
N GLY A 581 -5.35 5.36 -23.16
CA GLY A 581 -4.47 4.22 -22.88
C GLY A 581 -4.11 3.43 -24.13
N LEU A 582 -3.86 2.13 -23.98
CA LEU A 582 -3.52 1.23 -25.09
C LEU A 582 -4.64 1.12 -26.11
N CYS A 583 -4.29 1.04 -27.40
CA CYS A 583 -5.24 0.83 -28.48
C CYS A 583 -5.47 -0.67 -28.74
N ALA A 584 -6.71 -1.12 -28.45
CA ALA A 584 -7.18 -2.50 -28.60
C ALA A 584 -6.13 -3.57 -28.23
N PRO A 585 -5.58 -3.57 -27.00
CA PRO A 585 -4.55 -4.53 -26.58
C PRO A 585 -5.01 -5.99 -26.65
N GLU A 586 -6.31 -6.25 -26.68
CA GLU A 586 -6.93 -7.57 -26.76
C GLU A 586 -6.98 -8.16 -28.18
N VAL A 587 -6.79 -7.35 -29.22
CA VAL A 587 -6.94 -7.79 -30.62
C VAL A 587 -5.59 -8.26 -31.19
N ALA A 588 -5.58 -9.50 -31.69
CA ALA A 588 -4.41 -10.14 -32.29
C ALA A 588 -4.23 -9.77 -33.77
N GLU A 589 -5.29 -9.91 -34.57
CA GLU A 589 -5.26 -9.69 -36.02
C GLU A 589 -6.63 -9.29 -36.56
N GLY A 590 -6.66 -8.77 -37.79
CA GLY A 590 -7.88 -8.41 -38.50
C GLY A 590 -8.31 -6.95 -38.30
N THR A 591 -9.50 -6.62 -38.78
CA THR A 591 -10.11 -5.29 -38.60
C THR A 591 -10.88 -5.23 -37.29
N HIS A 592 -10.86 -4.07 -36.63
CA HIS A 592 -11.52 -3.88 -35.35
C HIS A 592 -12.06 -2.45 -35.21
N PHE A 593 -13.28 -2.36 -34.67
CA PHE A 593 -13.93 -1.10 -34.35
C PHE A 593 -13.89 -0.88 -32.84
N GLU A 594 -13.39 0.26 -32.43
CA GLU A 594 -13.25 0.63 -31.03
C GLU A 594 -14.02 1.93 -30.78
N ASN A 595 -14.88 1.93 -29.76
CA ASN A 595 -15.63 3.10 -29.34
C ASN A 595 -15.07 3.61 -28.01
N TRP A 596 -14.76 4.89 -27.96
CA TRP A 596 -14.25 5.54 -26.76
C TRP A 596 -15.09 6.77 -26.44
N THR A 597 -15.57 6.84 -25.20
CA THR A 597 -16.35 7.98 -24.71
C THR A 597 -15.48 8.86 -23.82
N VAL A 598 -15.55 10.17 -24.01
CA VAL A 598 -14.78 11.15 -23.24
C VAL A 598 -15.73 12.06 -22.49
N THR A 599 -15.54 12.15 -21.17
CA THR A 599 -16.32 13.03 -20.32
C THR A 599 -15.81 14.45 -20.47
N THR A 600 -16.62 15.33 -21.05
CA THR A 600 -16.27 16.74 -21.29
C THR A 600 -16.56 17.66 -20.09
N THR A 601 -16.99 17.07 -18.97
CA THR A 601 -17.31 17.81 -17.74
C THR A 601 -16.07 18.52 -17.21
N GLY A 602 -16.15 19.85 -17.06
CA GLY A 602 -15.03 20.70 -16.64
C GLY A 602 -14.37 21.49 -17.78
N LEU A 603 -14.72 21.23 -19.04
CA LEU A 603 -14.36 22.11 -20.15
C LEU A 603 -15.19 23.40 -20.10
N LEU A 604 -14.53 24.54 -20.38
CA LEU A 604 -15.20 25.83 -20.46
C LEU A 604 -15.89 25.99 -21.84
N PRO A 605 -17.06 26.65 -21.93
CA PRO A 605 -17.72 26.88 -23.21
C PRO A 605 -16.82 27.62 -24.21
N GLY A 606 -16.71 27.11 -25.44
CA GLY A 606 -15.85 27.65 -26.51
C GLY A 606 -15.49 26.62 -27.58
N ASP A 607 -14.69 27.07 -28.55
CA ASP A 607 -14.22 26.23 -29.66
C ASP A 607 -12.85 25.63 -29.35
N TYR A 608 -12.73 24.32 -29.53
CA TYR A 608 -11.52 23.54 -29.29
C TYR A 608 -11.03 22.87 -30.57
N VAL A 609 -9.71 22.79 -30.72
CA VAL A 609 -9.06 21.95 -31.74
C VAL A 609 -8.74 20.59 -31.14
N LEU A 610 -9.13 19.51 -31.82
CA LEU A 610 -8.94 18.15 -31.35
C LEU A 610 -7.80 17.48 -32.11
N GLU A 611 -6.88 16.89 -31.36
CA GLU A 611 -5.78 16.12 -31.90
C GLU A 611 -5.62 14.80 -31.13
N ALA A 612 -5.50 13.70 -31.86
CA ALA A 612 -5.09 12.41 -31.31
C ALA A 612 -3.57 12.28 -31.37
N LEU A 613 -2.96 11.96 -30.24
CA LEU A 613 -1.53 11.74 -30.07
C LEU A 613 -1.29 10.25 -29.82
N PHE A 614 -0.37 9.65 -30.57
CA PHE A 614 0.00 8.24 -30.42
C PHE A 614 1.43 8.12 -29.93
N LEU A 615 1.66 7.35 -28.88
CA LEU A 615 2.96 7.27 -28.19
C LEU A 615 3.31 5.86 -27.71
N ASP A 616 4.61 5.62 -27.50
CA ASP A 616 5.12 4.42 -26.81
C ASP A 616 5.30 4.71 -25.32
N ASN A 617 4.28 4.39 -24.53
CA ASN A 617 4.23 4.79 -23.12
C ASN A 617 5.24 4.02 -22.28
N SER A 618 5.51 2.75 -22.60
CA SER A 618 6.49 1.94 -21.87
C SER A 618 7.90 2.56 -21.94
N LYS A 619 8.30 3.05 -23.13
CA LYS A 619 9.56 3.78 -23.30
C LYS A 619 9.53 5.16 -22.67
N GLN A 620 8.41 5.87 -22.78
CA GLN A 620 8.25 7.18 -22.14
C GLN A 620 8.40 7.07 -20.62
N ALA A 621 7.66 6.16 -19.98
CA ALA A 621 7.74 5.90 -18.55
C ALA A 621 9.20 5.64 -18.14
N TRP A 622 9.88 4.71 -18.81
CA TRP A 622 11.26 4.40 -18.49
C TRP A 622 12.22 5.59 -18.61
N SER A 623 12.08 6.40 -19.66
CA SER A 623 12.91 7.60 -19.85
C SER A 623 12.79 8.59 -18.68
N GLN A 624 11.56 8.77 -18.17
CA GLN A 624 11.28 9.62 -17.01
C GLN A 624 11.89 9.07 -15.72
N THR A 625 11.89 7.75 -15.51
CA THR A 625 12.51 7.11 -14.33
C THR A 625 14.02 7.37 -14.24
N PHE A 626 14.72 7.45 -15.37
CA PHE A 626 16.19 7.63 -15.41
C PHE A 626 16.66 9.05 -15.73
N GLY A 627 15.77 10.05 -15.72
CA GLY A 627 16.12 11.45 -15.94
C GLY A 627 16.79 11.73 -17.30
N ARG A 628 16.59 10.85 -18.29
CA ARG A 628 17.11 11.04 -19.65
C ARG A 628 16.08 11.89 -20.41
N GLY A 629 16.46 13.12 -20.80
CA GLY A 629 15.56 14.12 -21.42
C GLY A 629 14.72 13.61 -22.60
N GLN A 630 13.62 14.29 -22.91
CA GLN A 630 12.61 13.84 -23.88
C GLN A 630 13.10 13.91 -25.35
N PRO A 631 13.23 12.78 -26.08
CA PRO A 631 12.93 12.77 -27.50
C PRO A 631 11.40 12.74 -27.69
N SER A 632 10.91 13.31 -28.79
CA SER A 632 9.51 13.16 -29.20
C SER A 632 9.16 11.67 -29.32
N ASN A 633 8.50 11.11 -28.31
CA ASN A 633 8.05 9.70 -28.27
C ASN A 633 6.74 9.47 -29.04
N LEU A 634 6.32 10.46 -29.84
CA LEU A 634 5.20 10.29 -30.74
C LEU A 634 5.55 9.25 -31.81
N LEU A 635 4.67 8.26 -31.95
CA LEU A 635 4.78 7.20 -32.95
C LEU A 635 4.37 7.70 -34.35
N ALA A 636 3.58 8.76 -34.40
CA ALA A 636 3.12 9.42 -35.62
C ALA A 636 2.89 10.93 -35.34
N PRO A 637 2.87 11.79 -36.37
CA PRO A 637 2.42 13.16 -36.23
C PRO A 637 1.01 13.25 -35.58
N PRO A 638 0.69 14.32 -34.83
CA PRO A 638 -0.66 14.52 -34.29
C PRO A 638 -1.72 14.40 -35.38
N VAL A 639 -2.74 13.56 -35.13
CA VAL A 639 -3.85 13.34 -36.05
C VAL A 639 -4.96 14.33 -35.70
N SER A 640 -5.28 15.26 -36.61
CA SER A 640 -6.35 16.23 -36.40
C SER A 640 -7.74 15.56 -36.52
N LEU A 641 -8.61 15.82 -35.56
CA LEU A 641 -10.01 15.37 -35.55
C LEU A 641 -11.00 16.53 -35.84
N GLY A 642 -10.47 17.69 -36.22
CA GLY A 642 -11.24 18.91 -36.48
C GLY A 642 -11.52 19.72 -35.22
N HIS A 643 -12.69 20.37 -35.20
CA HIS A 643 -13.10 21.30 -34.15
C HIS A 643 -14.27 20.74 -33.34
N LEU A 644 -14.28 21.04 -32.04
CA LEU A 644 -15.38 20.75 -31.11
C LEU A 644 -15.88 22.06 -30.52
N LYS A 645 -17.18 22.28 -30.60
CA LYS A 645 -17.84 23.38 -29.91
C LYS A 645 -18.44 22.90 -28.59
N VAL A 646 -17.97 23.46 -27.48
CA VAL A 646 -18.54 23.23 -26.14
C VAL A 646 -19.54 24.35 -25.87
N GLU A 647 -20.82 24.00 -25.77
CA GLU A 647 -21.89 24.96 -25.50
C GLU A 647 -22.04 25.23 -24.00
N LYS A 648 -22.82 26.27 -23.67
CA LYS A 648 -23.06 26.69 -22.29
C LYS A 648 -23.91 25.71 -21.50
#